data_AF-A0A6G2VJU5-F1
#
_entry.id   AF-A0A6G2VJU5-F1
#
_cell.length_a   1.000
_cell.length_b   1.000
_cell.length_c   1.000
_cell.angle_alpha   90.00
_cell.angle_beta   90.00
_cell.angle_gamma   90.00
#
_symmetry.space_group_name_H-M   'P 1'
#
loop_
_entity.id
_entity.type
_entity.pdbx_description
1 polymer ?
#
loop_
_entity_poly.entity_id
_entity_poly.type
_entity_poly.pdbx_seq_one_letter_code
_entity_poly.pdbx_strand_id
1 'polypeptide(L)'
;AEDNGSWWKGTYVVHNGGSAAVSGWDLEFDLPAGVSVTGHYNGAATVSGRHVSVKNAFYNAGVPAGGSTEPYSYWFIADGPIGAPTGCTVNGDKCDGTPDVPPTAPGAPEATAVTARSVALRWAAAQGGDHPVASYEVLSGSGTVATTTGTSATVTGLTPATSYTFTVRARDARGNVGAPSAPSTVKTVDPATDPTPPTAPGDLRATGKSSVSVGLAWDKATDNVAVAAYDVYRGGTLAKTVGADVTTATVDGLSPATAYTFTVKARDTADNSSPASNTVAATTDDVAGQGKQLKVGYFAQWGIYGRQYFVKNLDTSGAAARLDVVNYAFENLDPADLTCQAGVTKGVSANPQDPDEGTGAGDADADYARPMSAAQSVDGVADDGWGRLRGNLNQLRKLKAKYPKLKVLVSLGGWTYSKFFSDAAATQASREKFVKSCVDVWIKGDLPVYNGAGGPGTAAGIFDGIDIDWEWPGSEGHPGNHYGAQDKADLTALLAEFRKQLDALGGGHRLLTAFTPADPAKISAGWDLSRIFDSLDYADVQGYDFHGAGSDNSWEPRRTGHGSDLYADAQDPYPFHFSVEDAIKVYLQAGVNPRKLTVGFPFYGRGWQGVTDGGVAGEWQDAGGAAPGQFDTEAGVRGYDNLVTTFPAMTVHHDEQSVSTYGYTGPGGQWWTFDDAWSIGRKTAWIRSKGLLGGFVWEMSGDTPNGLLMTALDDGLK
;
A
#
# COMPACT_ATOMS: atom_id res chain seq x y z
N ALA A 1 -16.20 -55.59 14.67
CA ALA A 1 -16.50 -56.05 13.30
C ALA A 1 -17.62 -57.08 13.34
N GLU A 2 -18.51 -57.08 12.37
CA GLU A 2 -19.54 -58.12 12.18
C GLU A 2 -19.12 -59.00 10.99
N ASP A 3 -18.91 -60.30 11.21
CA ASP A 3 -18.47 -61.28 10.20
C ASP A 3 -19.68 -61.89 9.48
N ASN A 4 -19.73 -61.79 8.16
CA ASN A 4 -20.79 -62.36 7.32
C ASN A 4 -20.29 -63.49 6.40
N GLY A 5 -19.14 -64.09 6.70
CA GLY A 5 -18.58 -65.26 6.00
C GLY A 5 -17.78 -64.93 4.74
N SER A 6 -18.27 -64.04 3.88
CA SER A 6 -17.56 -63.59 2.66
C SER A 6 -17.04 -62.15 2.72
N TRP A 7 -17.56 -61.33 3.63
CA TRP A 7 -17.18 -59.94 3.89
C TRP A 7 -17.47 -59.61 5.36
N TRP A 8 -16.90 -58.52 5.87
CA TRP A 8 -17.16 -58.06 7.23
C TRP A 8 -17.39 -56.55 7.31
N LYS A 9 -18.13 -56.14 8.34
CA LYS A 9 -18.45 -54.72 8.60
C LYS A 9 -17.52 -54.15 9.65
N GLY A 10 -16.89 -53.01 9.37
CA GLY A 10 -16.19 -52.17 10.34
C GLY A 10 -17.02 -50.91 10.65
N THR A 11 -17.10 -50.51 11.91
CA THR A 11 -17.81 -49.30 12.35
C THR A 11 -16.87 -48.46 13.23
N TYR A 12 -16.82 -47.15 12.98
CA TYR A 12 -16.17 -46.17 13.83
C TYR A 12 -17.21 -45.23 14.43
N VAL A 13 -17.30 -45.22 15.75
CA VAL A 13 -18.14 -44.29 16.51
C VAL A 13 -17.25 -43.18 17.05
N VAL A 14 -17.46 -41.94 16.59
CA VAL A 14 -16.73 -40.79 17.11
C VAL A 14 -17.50 -40.25 18.31
N HIS A 15 -16.86 -40.28 19.48
CA HIS A 15 -17.42 -39.73 20.71
C HIS A 15 -16.86 -38.34 20.99
N ASN A 16 -17.73 -37.39 21.33
CA ASN A 16 -17.31 -36.09 21.85
C ASN A 16 -17.38 -36.13 23.38
N GLY A 17 -16.25 -36.41 24.02
CA GLY A 17 -16.13 -36.38 25.48
C GLY A 17 -16.07 -34.97 26.10
N GLY A 18 -16.11 -33.92 25.28
CA GLY A 18 -16.03 -32.52 25.71
C GLY A 18 -17.35 -31.95 26.22
N SER A 19 -17.27 -30.73 26.75
CA SER A 19 -18.41 -29.97 27.28
C SER A 19 -19.10 -29.06 26.26
N ALA A 20 -18.60 -28.99 25.03
CA ALA A 20 -19.15 -28.22 23.92
C ALA A 20 -19.34 -29.09 22.68
N ALA A 21 -20.30 -28.74 21.82
CA ALA A 21 -20.50 -29.44 20.55
C ALA A 21 -19.31 -29.19 19.61
N VAL A 22 -18.92 -30.21 18.84
CA VAL A 22 -17.86 -30.13 17.83
C VAL A 22 -18.50 -30.17 16.44
N SER A 23 -18.00 -29.36 15.50
CA SER A 23 -18.46 -29.29 14.12
C SER A 23 -17.39 -29.79 13.16
N GLY A 24 -17.68 -30.87 12.45
CA GLY A 24 -16.77 -31.53 11.52
C GLY A 24 -15.85 -32.52 12.24
N TRP A 25 -15.59 -33.64 11.58
CA TRP A 25 -14.56 -34.59 12.02
C TRP A 25 -13.98 -35.34 10.83
N ASP A 26 -12.70 -35.63 10.95
CA ASP A 26 -11.92 -36.41 10.00
C ASP A 26 -11.42 -37.65 10.71
N LEU A 27 -11.47 -38.80 10.05
CA LEU A 27 -10.99 -40.06 10.59
C LEU A 27 -9.97 -40.66 9.63
N GLU A 28 -8.79 -41.01 10.13
CA GLU A 28 -7.78 -41.74 9.37
C GLU A 28 -7.44 -43.05 10.07
N PHE A 29 -7.17 -44.13 9.31
CA PHE A 29 -6.73 -45.41 9.86
C PHE A 29 -6.12 -46.31 8.77
N ASP A 30 -5.35 -47.31 9.18
CA ASP A 30 -4.75 -48.31 8.32
C ASP A 30 -5.42 -49.67 8.47
N LEU A 31 -5.79 -50.26 7.35
CA LEU A 31 -6.35 -51.61 7.25
C LEU A 31 -5.26 -52.68 7.47
N PRO A 32 -5.63 -53.85 8.04
CA PRO A 32 -4.75 -55.01 8.09
C PRO A 32 -4.25 -55.42 6.70
N ALA A 33 -3.10 -56.11 6.65
CA ALA A 33 -2.58 -56.63 5.39
C ALA A 33 -3.57 -57.61 4.74
N GLY A 34 -3.82 -57.45 3.44
CA GLY A 34 -4.76 -58.29 2.68
C GLY A 34 -6.23 -57.89 2.79
N VAL A 35 -6.54 -56.77 3.44
CA VAL A 35 -7.92 -56.23 3.55
C VAL A 35 -8.15 -55.12 2.53
N SER A 36 -9.31 -55.14 1.89
CA SER A 36 -9.76 -54.09 0.97
C SER A 36 -11.18 -53.62 1.31
N VAL A 37 -11.41 -52.30 1.33
CA VAL A 37 -12.74 -51.71 1.52
C VAL A 37 -13.49 -51.72 0.19
N THR A 38 -14.67 -52.33 0.17
CA THR A 38 -15.53 -52.45 -1.02
C THR A 38 -16.77 -51.57 -0.98
N GLY A 39 -17.09 -50.99 0.18
CA GLY A 39 -18.15 -50.00 0.34
C GLY A 39 -18.03 -49.23 1.65
N HIS A 40 -18.56 -48.02 1.70
CA HIS A 40 -18.54 -47.18 2.89
C HIS A 40 -19.79 -46.29 2.98
N TYR A 41 -20.17 -45.92 4.20
CA TYR A 41 -21.42 -45.23 4.50
C TYR A 41 -21.22 -44.23 5.65
N ASN A 42 -22.06 -43.19 5.68
CA ASN A 42 -22.04 -42.13 6.71
C ASN A 42 -20.71 -41.35 6.81
N GLY A 43 -19.97 -41.26 5.71
CA GLY A 43 -18.76 -40.48 5.56
C GLY A 43 -18.23 -40.66 4.14
N ALA A 44 -17.40 -39.73 3.67
CA ALA A 44 -16.75 -39.83 2.38
C ALA A 44 -15.33 -40.37 2.58
N ALA A 45 -15.09 -41.62 2.18
CA ALA A 45 -13.80 -42.28 2.39
C ALA A 45 -12.95 -42.29 1.12
N THR A 46 -11.67 -41.93 1.25
CA THR A 46 -10.63 -42.13 0.25
C THR A 46 -9.71 -43.25 0.74
N VAL A 47 -9.50 -44.27 -0.09
CA VAL A 47 -8.68 -45.44 0.24
C VAL A 47 -7.46 -45.47 -0.66
N SER A 48 -6.26 -45.43 -0.09
CA SER A 48 -4.98 -45.49 -0.80
C SER A 48 -4.14 -46.65 -0.25
N GLY A 49 -4.11 -47.75 -0.99
CA GLY A 49 -3.50 -48.99 -0.51
C GLY A 49 -4.23 -49.51 0.74
N ARG A 50 -3.54 -49.52 1.90
CA ARG A 50 -4.13 -49.89 3.20
C ARG A 50 -4.63 -48.69 4.00
N HIS A 51 -4.29 -47.46 3.60
CA HIS A 51 -4.65 -46.27 4.35
C HIS A 51 -6.03 -45.75 3.94
N VAL A 52 -6.85 -45.38 4.92
CA VAL A 52 -8.21 -44.87 4.72
C VAL A 52 -8.32 -43.51 5.42
N SER A 53 -8.75 -42.49 4.67
CA SER A 53 -9.07 -41.16 5.20
C SER A 53 -10.54 -40.86 4.94
N VAL A 54 -11.26 -40.40 5.95
CA VAL A 54 -12.72 -40.24 5.95
C VAL A 54 -13.07 -38.83 6.40
N LYS A 55 -13.86 -38.13 5.60
CA LYS A 55 -14.53 -36.88 5.98
C LYS A 55 -15.96 -37.15 6.40
N ASN A 56 -16.43 -36.52 7.47
CA ASN A 56 -17.82 -36.64 7.92
C ASN A 56 -18.84 -36.31 6.80
N ALA A 57 -20.02 -36.91 6.87
CA ALA A 57 -21.16 -36.47 6.07
C ALA A 57 -21.79 -35.21 6.68
N PHE A 58 -22.60 -34.47 5.91
CA PHE A 58 -23.20 -33.21 6.40
C PHE A 58 -24.08 -33.42 7.65
N TYR A 59 -24.79 -34.55 7.74
CA TYR A 59 -25.78 -34.82 8.80
C TYR A 59 -25.17 -35.39 10.10
N ASN A 60 -23.92 -35.86 10.06
CA ASN A 60 -23.20 -36.32 11.25
C ASN A 60 -21.96 -35.45 11.54
N ALA A 61 -21.87 -34.27 10.92
CA ALA A 61 -20.81 -33.30 11.15
C ALA A 61 -20.81 -32.76 12.59
N GLY A 62 -22.00 -32.50 13.13
CA GLY A 62 -22.17 -32.01 14.49
C GLY A 62 -22.21 -33.15 15.50
N VAL A 63 -21.25 -33.18 16.42
CA VAL A 63 -21.25 -34.13 17.55
C VAL A 63 -21.50 -33.37 18.85
N PRO A 64 -22.68 -33.53 19.50
CA PRO A 64 -23.02 -32.83 20.73
C PRO A 64 -22.02 -33.09 21.87
N ALA A 65 -21.92 -32.17 22.83
CA ALA A 65 -21.16 -32.37 24.06
C ALA A 65 -21.60 -33.64 24.79
N GLY A 66 -20.66 -34.51 25.17
CA GLY A 66 -20.94 -35.83 25.75
C GLY A 66 -21.63 -36.82 24.80
N GLY A 67 -21.82 -36.46 23.54
CA GLY A 67 -22.53 -37.24 22.53
C GLY A 67 -21.62 -38.09 21.64
N SER A 68 -22.19 -38.65 20.58
CA SER A 68 -21.43 -39.40 19.56
C SER A 68 -22.07 -39.27 18.18
N THR A 69 -21.43 -39.85 17.18
CA THR A 69 -21.98 -39.97 15.82
C THR A 69 -23.14 -40.95 15.69
N GLU A 70 -23.46 -41.75 16.72
CA GLU A 70 -24.62 -42.65 16.68
C GLU A 70 -25.96 -41.89 16.49
N PRO A 71 -26.92 -42.43 15.72
CA PRO A 71 -26.90 -43.73 15.02
C PRO A 71 -26.23 -43.68 13.64
N TYR A 72 -25.67 -42.54 13.25
CA TYR A 72 -25.11 -42.27 11.93
C TYR A 72 -23.57 -42.36 11.92
N SER A 73 -23.01 -43.30 12.68
CA SER A 73 -21.57 -43.56 12.73
C SER A 73 -21.05 -44.02 11.36
N TYR A 74 -19.80 -43.66 11.05
CA TYR A 74 -19.15 -44.14 9.83
C TYR A 74 -18.97 -45.65 9.90
N TRP A 75 -19.29 -46.33 8.81
CA TRP A 75 -19.04 -47.76 8.69
C TRP A 75 -18.70 -48.16 7.26
N PHE A 76 -17.99 -49.28 7.13
CA PHE A 76 -17.50 -49.78 5.85
C PHE A 76 -17.64 -51.29 5.74
N ILE A 77 -17.66 -51.77 4.50
CA ILE A 77 -17.64 -53.18 4.10
C ILE A 77 -16.21 -53.48 3.66
N ALA A 78 -15.64 -54.56 4.18
CA ALA A 78 -14.31 -55.00 3.83
C ALA A 78 -14.27 -56.50 3.50
N ASP A 79 -13.43 -56.84 2.53
CA ASP A 79 -13.07 -58.21 2.16
C ASP A 79 -11.66 -58.52 2.68
N GLY A 80 -11.38 -59.81 2.91
CA GLY A 80 -10.11 -60.29 3.45
C GLY A 80 -10.16 -60.62 4.95
N PRO A 81 -9.01 -60.89 5.60
CA PRO A 81 -8.97 -61.35 6.98
C PRO A 81 -9.51 -60.29 7.95
N ILE A 82 -10.32 -60.71 8.92
CA ILE A 82 -10.83 -59.82 9.96
C ILE A 82 -9.69 -59.42 10.89
N GLY A 83 -9.47 -58.11 11.01
CA GLY A 83 -8.48 -57.54 11.93
C GLY A 83 -8.86 -56.12 12.33
N ALA A 84 -8.40 -55.70 13.52
CA ALA A 84 -8.58 -54.32 13.97
C ALA A 84 -7.71 -53.39 13.12
N PRO A 85 -8.27 -52.29 12.56
CA PRO A 85 -7.44 -51.29 11.91
C PRO A 85 -6.51 -50.60 12.91
N THR A 86 -5.34 -50.16 12.44
CA THR A 86 -4.30 -49.54 13.25
C THR A 86 -4.13 -48.06 12.87
N GLY A 87 -3.33 -47.30 13.62
CA GLY A 87 -3.00 -45.92 13.24
C GLY A 87 -4.21 -44.98 13.20
N CYS A 88 -5.25 -45.29 13.98
CA CYS A 88 -6.48 -44.53 13.95
C CYS A 88 -6.28 -43.13 14.54
N THR A 89 -6.66 -42.08 13.80
CA THR A 89 -6.76 -40.72 14.32
C THR A 89 -8.12 -40.09 14.01
N VAL A 90 -8.62 -39.25 14.91
CA VAL A 90 -9.76 -38.36 14.70
C VAL A 90 -9.27 -36.92 14.77
N ASN A 91 -9.46 -36.14 13.71
CA ASN A 91 -8.91 -34.78 13.57
C ASN A 91 -7.38 -34.69 13.79
N GLY A 92 -6.69 -35.82 13.58
CA GLY A 92 -5.26 -35.99 13.82
C GLY A 92 -4.87 -36.31 15.27
N ASP A 93 -5.84 -36.51 16.18
CA ASP A 93 -5.61 -37.02 17.55
C ASP A 93 -5.83 -38.54 17.59
N LYS A 94 -5.08 -39.29 18.39
CA LYS A 94 -5.21 -40.76 18.43
C LYS A 94 -6.59 -41.20 18.92
N CYS A 95 -7.22 -42.12 18.17
CA CYS A 95 -8.55 -42.63 18.51
C CYS A 95 -8.61 -43.38 19.85
N ASP A 96 -7.48 -43.88 20.35
CA ASP A 96 -7.40 -44.62 21.61
C ASP A 96 -7.29 -43.70 22.84
N GLY A 97 -7.23 -42.38 22.63
CA GLY A 97 -7.12 -41.38 23.69
C GLY A 97 -5.77 -41.36 24.40
N THR A 98 -4.76 -42.08 23.89
CA THR A 98 -3.41 -41.97 24.41
C THR A 98 -2.84 -40.58 24.08
N PRO A 99 -2.11 -39.94 25.00
CA PRO A 99 -1.51 -38.64 24.73
C PRO A 99 -0.55 -38.68 23.53
N ASP A 100 -0.46 -37.55 22.82
CA ASP A 100 0.59 -37.34 21.83
C ASP A 100 1.97 -37.47 22.49
N VAL A 101 2.88 -38.10 21.76
CA VAL A 101 4.29 -38.14 22.11
C VAL A 101 4.88 -36.79 21.71
N PRO A 102 5.32 -35.95 22.67
CA PRO A 102 5.94 -34.67 22.34
C PRO A 102 7.32 -34.87 21.71
N PRO A 103 7.92 -33.81 21.13
CA PRO A 103 9.29 -33.86 20.64
C PRO A 103 10.30 -34.34 21.70
N THR A 104 11.39 -34.96 21.24
CA THR A 104 12.51 -35.31 22.14
C THR A 104 13.19 -34.04 22.68
N ALA A 105 14.01 -34.20 23.71
CA ALA A 105 14.91 -33.12 24.11
C ALA A 105 15.87 -32.77 22.96
N PRO A 106 16.09 -31.48 22.66
CA PRO A 106 17.17 -31.04 21.78
C PRO A 106 18.56 -31.36 22.37
N GLY A 107 19.60 -31.19 21.56
CA GLY A 107 20.98 -31.21 22.06
C GLY A 107 21.24 -30.09 23.08
N ALA A 108 22.24 -30.26 23.94
CA ALA A 108 22.66 -29.21 24.85
C ALA A 108 23.08 -27.95 24.07
N PRO A 109 22.65 -26.74 24.48
CA PRO A 109 23.05 -25.53 23.79
C PRO A 109 24.53 -25.22 24.00
N GLU A 110 25.22 -24.87 22.94
CA GLU A 110 26.61 -24.42 22.93
C GLU A 110 26.65 -22.92 22.69
N ALA A 111 27.42 -22.16 23.49
CA ALA A 111 27.67 -20.77 23.20
C ALA A 111 28.65 -20.61 22.05
N THR A 112 28.25 -19.85 21.03
CA THR A 112 29.07 -19.52 19.86
C THR A 112 29.69 -18.13 19.95
N ALA A 113 29.07 -17.24 20.72
CA ALA A 113 29.60 -15.92 21.03
C ALA A 113 29.06 -15.45 22.39
N VAL A 114 29.89 -14.76 23.16
CA VAL A 114 29.56 -14.24 24.49
C VAL A 114 30.02 -12.80 24.56
N THR A 115 29.10 -11.89 24.91
CA THR A 115 29.42 -10.50 25.20
C THR A 115 29.13 -10.18 26.67
N ALA A 116 29.36 -8.94 27.09
CA ALA A 116 28.99 -8.47 28.41
C ALA A 116 27.47 -8.56 28.66
N ARG A 117 26.64 -8.50 27.61
CA ARG A 117 25.17 -8.46 27.74
C ARG A 117 24.40 -9.43 26.86
N SER A 118 25.09 -10.31 26.14
CA SER A 118 24.44 -11.29 25.28
C SER A 118 25.20 -12.61 25.16
N VAL A 119 24.48 -13.67 24.83
CA VAL A 119 25.02 -14.99 24.51
C VAL A 119 24.32 -15.52 23.28
N ALA A 120 25.07 -15.81 22.22
CA ALA A 120 24.59 -16.54 21.05
C ALA A 120 24.75 -18.04 21.29
N LEU A 121 23.69 -18.81 21.07
CA LEU A 121 23.61 -20.24 21.31
C LEU A 121 23.27 -20.99 20.03
N ARG A 122 23.82 -22.20 19.87
CA ARG A 122 23.41 -23.19 18.86
C ARG A 122 23.19 -24.55 19.52
N TRP A 123 22.34 -25.40 18.95
CA TRP A 123 22.12 -26.76 19.46
C TRP A 123 21.81 -27.74 18.32
N ALA A 124 21.85 -29.04 18.62
CA ALA A 124 21.35 -30.06 17.71
C ALA A 124 19.82 -30.14 17.78
N ALA A 125 19.16 -30.32 16.62
CA ALA A 125 17.71 -30.40 16.52
C ALA A 125 17.13 -31.57 17.34
N ALA A 126 16.00 -31.32 17.99
CA ALA A 126 15.14 -32.38 18.54
C ALA A 126 14.54 -33.24 17.41
N GLN A 127 14.25 -34.50 17.72
CA GLN A 127 13.42 -35.34 16.85
C GLN A 127 11.94 -35.07 17.13
N GLY A 128 11.12 -35.07 16.07
CA GLY A 128 9.68 -35.01 16.20
C GLY A 128 9.14 -36.22 16.96
N GLY A 129 8.06 -36.01 17.71
CA GLY A 129 7.27 -37.10 18.27
C GLY A 129 6.22 -37.54 17.25
N ASP A 130 4.94 -37.46 17.62
CA ASP A 130 3.84 -37.73 16.68
C ASP A 130 3.65 -36.59 15.66
N HIS A 131 4.09 -35.37 16.00
CA HIS A 131 4.02 -34.18 15.15
C HIS A 131 5.41 -33.57 14.91
N PRO A 132 5.63 -32.89 13.76
CA PRO A 132 6.90 -32.26 13.45
C PRO A 132 7.20 -31.10 14.41
N VAL A 133 8.49 -30.91 14.71
CA VAL A 133 8.98 -29.76 15.50
C VAL A 133 8.68 -28.46 14.75
N ALA A 134 8.01 -27.53 15.42
CA ALA A 134 7.66 -26.23 14.87
C ALA A 134 8.55 -25.10 15.41
N SER A 135 8.99 -25.19 16.67
CA SER A 135 9.83 -24.17 17.30
C SER A 135 10.63 -24.68 18.50
N TYR A 136 11.54 -23.84 18.97
CA TYR A 136 12.36 -24.04 20.16
C TYR A 136 12.23 -22.85 21.11
N GLU A 137 12.21 -23.15 22.41
CA GLU A 137 12.24 -22.17 23.49
C GLU A 137 13.58 -22.31 24.24
N VAL A 138 14.33 -21.21 24.34
CA VAL A 138 15.52 -21.11 25.18
C VAL A 138 15.11 -20.62 26.56
N LEU A 139 15.53 -21.35 27.58
CA LEU A 139 15.16 -21.14 28.97
C LEU A 139 16.37 -20.72 29.80
N SER A 140 16.19 -19.77 30.71
CA SER A 140 17.12 -19.47 31.80
C SER A 140 16.39 -19.68 33.13
N GLY A 141 16.73 -20.75 33.85
CA GLY A 141 15.87 -21.24 34.94
C GLY A 141 14.54 -21.74 34.40
N SER A 142 13.42 -21.23 34.93
CA SER A 142 12.05 -21.56 34.46
C SER A 142 11.49 -20.60 33.41
N GLY A 143 12.17 -19.46 33.15
CA GLY A 143 11.69 -18.43 32.23
C GLY A 143 12.20 -18.63 30.81
N THR A 144 11.32 -18.46 29.83
CA THR A 144 11.69 -18.40 28.40
C THR A 144 12.33 -17.04 28.11
N VAL A 145 13.56 -17.06 27.60
CA VAL A 145 14.36 -15.87 27.28
C VAL A 145 14.54 -15.63 25.79
N ALA A 146 14.28 -16.64 24.95
CA ALA A 146 14.20 -16.51 23.49
C ALA A 146 13.35 -17.64 22.89
N THR A 147 12.76 -17.39 21.73
CA THR A 147 12.05 -18.39 20.92
C THR A 147 12.53 -18.30 19.48
N THR A 148 12.68 -19.44 18.81
CA THR A 148 13.16 -19.50 17.42
C THR A 148 12.58 -20.71 16.70
N THR A 149 12.45 -20.66 15.38
CA THR A 149 12.09 -21.82 14.55
C THR A 149 13.33 -22.62 14.09
N GLY A 150 14.52 -22.03 14.20
CA GLY A 150 15.79 -22.68 13.88
C GLY A 150 16.50 -23.26 15.11
N THR A 151 17.72 -23.79 14.92
CA THR A 151 18.53 -24.40 15.98
C THR A 151 19.58 -23.47 16.58
N SER A 152 19.29 -22.16 16.57
CA SER A 152 20.13 -21.12 17.15
C SER A 152 19.32 -19.92 17.60
N ALA A 153 19.77 -19.26 18.67
CA ALA A 153 19.17 -18.02 19.17
C ALA A 153 20.23 -17.17 19.90
N THR A 154 20.00 -15.86 19.96
CA THR A 154 20.80 -14.95 20.81
C THR A 154 19.95 -14.47 21.96
N VAL A 155 20.46 -14.65 23.19
CA VAL A 155 19.86 -14.11 24.40
C VAL A 155 20.52 -12.77 24.70
N THR A 156 19.73 -11.69 24.82
CA THR A 156 20.22 -10.32 25.06
C THR A 156 19.76 -9.78 26.42
N GLY A 157 20.24 -8.60 26.81
CA GLY A 157 19.82 -7.95 28.06
C GLY A 157 20.35 -8.62 29.32
N LEU A 158 21.43 -9.40 29.19
CA LEU A 158 22.07 -10.08 30.29
C LEU A 158 22.92 -9.10 31.12
N THR A 159 23.11 -9.42 32.40
CA THR A 159 23.98 -8.68 33.30
C THR A 159 25.44 -9.06 33.01
N PRO A 160 26.37 -8.10 32.94
CA PRO A 160 27.79 -8.39 32.81
C PRO A 160 28.37 -9.21 33.96
N ALA A 161 29.49 -9.90 33.69
CA ALA A 161 30.21 -10.74 34.67
C ALA A 161 29.35 -11.79 35.41
N THR A 162 28.21 -12.21 34.84
CA THR A 162 27.20 -13.04 35.49
C THR A 162 27.10 -14.41 34.81
N SER A 163 27.01 -15.48 35.61
CA SER A 163 26.82 -16.83 35.07
C SER A 163 25.34 -17.12 34.84
N TYR A 164 25.02 -17.53 33.63
CA TYR A 164 23.68 -17.98 33.21
C TYR A 164 23.72 -19.45 32.86
N THR A 165 22.62 -20.15 33.12
CA THR A 165 22.47 -21.56 32.73
C THR A 165 21.28 -21.67 31.80
N PHE A 166 21.55 -22.10 30.57
CA PHE A 166 20.55 -22.22 29.51
C PHE A 166 20.17 -23.68 29.26
N THR A 167 18.89 -23.92 29.01
CA THR A 167 18.36 -25.16 28.43
C THR A 167 17.50 -24.81 27.23
N VAL A 168 17.29 -25.75 26.32
CA VAL A 168 16.40 -25.58 25.17
C VAL A 168 15.39 -26.70 25.16
N ARG A 169 14.12 -26.39 24.85
CA ARG A 169 13.10 -27.41 24.60
C ARG A 169 12.40 -27.14 23.27
N ALA A 170 11.94 -28.20 22.62
CA ALA A 170 11.21 -28.12 21.37
C ALA A 170 9.69 -28.11 21.61
N ARG A 171 8.97 -27.47 20.69
CA ARG A 171 7.52 -27.48 20.61
C ARG A 171 7.10 -27.94 19.22
N ASP A 172 6.12 -28.84 19.15
CA ASP A 172 5.60 -29.32 17.87
C ASP A 172 4.51 -28.39 17.29
N ALA A 173 4.03 -28.73 16.09
CA ALA A 173 2.99 -27.98 15.38
C ALA A 173 1.62 -27.94 16.08
N ARG A 174 1.39 -28.82 17.07
CA ARG A 174 0.18 -28.88 17.91
C ARG A 174 0.35 -28.12 19.23
N GLY A 175 1.57 -27.65 19.50
CA GLY A 175 1.90 -26.94 20.73
C GLY A 175 2.36 -27.84 21.87
N ASN A 176 2.54 -29.15 21.66
CA ASN A 176 3.06 -30.04 22.69
C ASN A 176 4.55 -29.72 22.94
N VAL A 177 4.96 -29.78 24.21
CA VAL A 177 6.29 -29.33 24.65
C VAL A 177 7.12 -30.53 25.09
N GLY A 178 8.29 -30.68 24.47
CA GLY A 178 9.26 -31.72 24.81
C GLY A 178 10.02 -31.43 26.11
N ALA A 179 10.77 -32.43 26.58
CA ALA A 179 11.69 -32.28 27.70
C ALA A 179 12.81 -31.25 27.38
N PRO A 180 13.30 -30.49 28.36
CA PRO A 180 14.45 -29.62 28.16
C PRO A 180 15.73 -30.43 27.89
N SER A 181 16.63 -29.84 27.11
CA SER A 181 17.99 -30.33 26.89
C SER A 181 18.77 -30.41 28.21
N ALA A 182 19.95 -31.05 28.16
CA ALA A 182 20.94 -30.84 29.20
C ALA A 182 21.32 -29.35 29.30
N PRO A 183 21.60 -28.83 30.52
CA PRO A 183 21.94 -27.44 30.73
C PRO A 183 23.35 -27.08 30.25
N SER A 184 23.54 -25.82 29.88
CA SER A 184 24.84 -25.23 29.53
C SER A 184 25.05 -23.95 30.32
N THR A 185 26.15 -23.87 31.06
CA THR A 185 26.47 -22.70 31.88
C THR A 185 27.52 -21.83 31.18
N VAL A 186 27.21 -20.55 31.03
CA VAL A 186 28.07 -19.55 30.39
C VAL A 186 28.12 -18.31 31.27
N LYS A 187 29.32 -17.73 31.41
CA LYS A 187 29.51 -16.45 32.11
C LYS A 187 29.66 -15.34 31.09
N THR A 188 28.85 -14.28 31.21
CA THR A 188 28.99 -13.06 30.39
C THR A 188 30.33 -12.39 30.65
N VAL A 189 30.83 -11.67 29.65
CA VAL A 189 32.11 -10.95 29.75
C VAL A 189 32.02 -9.90 30.84
N ASP A 190 33.12 -9.71 31.57
CA ASP A 190 33.29 -8.60 32.50
C ASP A 190 33.90 -7.41 31.74
N PRO A 191 33.18 -6.27 31.58
CA PRO A 191 33.70 -5.10 30.89
C PRO A 191 35.02 -4.58 31.47
N ALA A 192 35.32 -4.88 32.75
CA ALA A 192 36.60 -4.49 33.35
C ALA A 192 37.81 -5.29 32.82
N THR A 193 37.57 -6.44 32.18
CA THR A 193 38.65 -7.30 31.66
C THR A 193 39.20 -6.84 30.31
N ASP A 194 38.44 -6.01 29.60
CA ASP A 194 38.88 -5.39 28.36
C ASP A 194 38.35 -3.95 28.25
N PRO A 195 39.17 -2.96 28.61
CA PRO A 195 38.80 -1.55 28.50
C PRO A 195 39.17 -0.92 27.14
N THR A 196 39.78 -1.68 26.23
CA THR A 196 40.31 -1.14 24.97
C THR A 196 39.25 -1.31 23.88
N PRO A 197 38.74 -0.22 23.29
CA PRO A 197 37.76 -0.35 22.20
C PRO A 197 38.40 -0.83 20.90
N PRO A 198 37.61 -1.41 19.98
CA PRO A 198 38.09 -1.72 18.64
C PRO A 198 38.56 -0.49 17.87
N THR A 199 39.36 -0.72 16.83
CA THR A 199 39.64 0.32 15.82
C THR A 199 38.36 0.72 15.09
N ALA A 200 38.32 1.94 14.56
CA ALA A 200 37.24 2.33 13.65
C ALA A 200 37.21 1.39 12.42
N PRO A 201 36.03 1.02 11.91
CA PRO A 201 35.91 0.37 10.60
C PRO A 201 36.51 1.26 9.50
N GLY A 202 37.25 0.67 8.57
CA GLY A 202 37.88 1.39 7.44
C GLY A 202 36.98 1.45 6.20
N ASP A 203 37.30 2.34 5.26
CA ASP A 203 36.72 2.43 3.91
C ASP A 203 35.20 2.19 3.82
N LEU A 204 34.40 2.87 4.66
CA LEU A 204 32.96 2.82 4.50
C LEU A 204 32.61 3.41 3.13
N ARG A 205 31.83 2.68 2.35
CA ARG A 205 31.39 3.06 1.00
C ARG A 205 29.98 2.54 0.70
N ALA A 206 29.25 3.27 -0.16
CA ALA A 206 28.00 2.79 -0.71
C ALA A 206 28.27 1.80 -1.85
N THR A 207 27.55 0.67 -1.88
CA THR A 207 27.69 -0.38 -2.89
C THR A 207 26.55 -0.40 -3.91
N GLY A 208 25.44 0.25 -3.59
CA GLY A 208 24.27 0.36 -4.44
C GLY A 208 23.15 1.10 -3.71
N LYS A 209 22.11 1.47 -4.44
CA LYS A 209 20.95 2.15 -3.90
C LYS A 209 19.70 1.79 -4.69
N SER A 210 18.56 1.92 -4.04
CA SER A 210 17.25 1.96 -4.66
C SER A 210 16.57 3.28 -4.28
N SER A 211 15.28 3.42 -4.61
CA SER A 211 14.49 4.53 -4.10
C SER A 211 14.27 4.48 -2.59
N VAL A 212 14.46 3.32 -1.95
CA VAL A 212 14.10 3.11 -0.53
C VAL A 212 15.18 2.42 0.29
N SER A 213 16.36 2.22 -0.29
CA SER A 213 17.47 1.57 0.40
C SER A 213 18.83 1.99 -0.11
N VAL A 214 19.84 1.85 0.76
CA VAL A 214 21.26 2.02 0.43
C VAL A 214 22.04 0.81 0.94
N GLY A 215 22.78 0.19 0.03
CA GLY A 215 23.77 -0.83 0.34
C GLY A 215 25.10 -0.19 0.76
N LEU A 216 25.72 -0.72 1.80
CA LEU A 216 26.97 -0.26 2.40
C LEU A 216 27.95 -1.43 2.54
N ALA A 217 29.24 -1.14 2.39
CA ALA A 217 30.34 -2.04 2.71
C ALA A 217 31.47 -1.26 3.40
N TRP A 218 32.25 -1.95 4.24
CA TRP A 218 33.40 -1.39 4.95
C TRP A 218 34.48 -2.46 5.14
N ASP A 219 35.64 -2.01 5.59
CA ASP A 219 36.75 -2.88 5.99
C ASP A 219 36.66 -3.27 7.47
N LYS A 220 37.08 -4.50 7.79
CA LYS A 220 36.98 -5.08 9.13
C LYS A 220 37.78 -4.25 10.14
N ALA A 221 37.17 -3.95 11.29
CA ALA A 221 37.87 -3.44 12.45
C ALA A 221 38.71 -4.53 13.14
N THR A 222 39.73 -4.10 13.88
CA THR A 222 40.55 -4.98 14.71
C THR A 222 40.41 -4.61 16.18
N ASP A 223 40.61 -5.59 17.04
CA ASP A 223 40.50 -5.45 18.49
C ASP A 223 41.52 -6.36 19.17
N ASN A 224 41.93 -6.05 20.41
CA ASN A 224 42.88 -6.85 21.18
C ASN A 224 42.30 -8.18 21.67
N VAL A 225 40.98 -8.28 21.84
CA VAL A 225 40.30 -9.52 22.21
C VAL A 225 39.46 -10.02 21.04
N ALA A 226 38.40 -9.31 20.68
CA ALA A 226 37.51 -9.65 19.56
C ALA A 226 36.48 -8.56 19.29
N VAL A 227 36.28 -8.24 18.00
CA VAL A 227 35.07 -7.54 17.54
C VAL A 227 33.87 -8.47 17.65
N ALA A 228 32.77 -8.01 18.22
CA ALA A 228 31.52 -8.73 18.35
C ALA A 228 30.46 -8.32 17.31
N ALA A 229 30.41 -7.04 16.92
CA ALA A 229 29.38 -6.52 16.02
C ALA A 229 29.79 -5.21 15.31
N TYR A 230 29.04 -4.85 14.28
CA TYR A 230 29.05 -3.52 13.67
C TYR A 230 27.68 -2.86 13.79
N ASP A 231 27.67 -1.61 14.25
CA ASP A 231 26.51 -0.75 14.34
C ASP A 231 26.54 0.26 13.20
N VAL A 232 25.56 0.17 12.31
CA VAL A 232 25.37 1.05 11.16
C VAL A 232 24.42 2.16 11.56
N TYR A 233 24.90 3.40 11.46
CA TYR A 233 24.13 4.60 11.78
C TYR A 233 23.70 5.30 10.50
N ARG A 234 22.44 5.76 10.48
CA ARG A 234 21.90 6.72 9.51
C ARG A 234 21.83 8.07 10.21
N GLY A 235 22.67 9.01 9.81
CA GLY A 235 22.94 10.22 10.57
C GLY A 235 23.43 9.84 11.98
N GLY A 236 22.68 10.25 13.01
CA GLY A 236 22.95 9.89 14.40
C GLY A 236 22.16 8.68 14.92
N THR A 237 21.23 8.13 14.14
CA THR A 237 20.31 7.07 14.59
C THR A 237 20.86 5.69 14.19
N LEU A 238 20.88 4.75 15.14
CA LEU A 238 21.21 3.36 14.85
C LEU A 238 20.16 2.76 13.89
N ALA A 239 20.60 2.40 12.68
CA ALA A 239 19.73 1.83 11.66
C ALA A 239 19.76 0.30 11.68
N LYS A 240 20.92 -0.30 11.93
CA LYS A 240 21.11 -1.75 11.88
C LYS A 240 22.34 -2.19 12.67
N THR A 241 22.29 -3.39 13.24
CA THR A 241 23.46 -4.07 13.81
C THR A 241 23.69 -5.36 13.03
N VAL A 242 24.94 -5.66 12.67
CA VAL A 242 25.35 -6.91 12.03
C VAL A 242 26.48 -7.59 12.82
N GLY A 243 26.64 -8.91 12.67
CA GLY A 243 27.64 -9.68 13.42
C GLY A 243 29.09 -9.36 13.02
N ALA A 244 30.04 -9.79 13.85
CA ALA A 244 31.48 -9.53 13.72
C ALA A 244 32.12 -9.86 12.36
N ASP A 245 31.58 -10.85 11.64
CA ASP A 245 32.11 -11.30 10.34
C ASP A 245 31.33 -10.73 9.15
N VAL A 246 30.37 -9.84 9.38
CA VAL A 246 29.57 -9.20 8.34
C VAL A 246 30.06 -7.76 8.17
N THR A 247 30.67 -7.47 7.02
CA THR A 247 31.19 -6.13 6.68
C THR A 247 30.37 -5.42 5.62
N THR A 248 29.10 -5.80 5.50
CA THR A 248 28.13 -5.21 4.57
C THR A 248 26.78 -5.06 5.23
N ALA A 249 26.02 -4.03 4.88
CA ALA A 249 24.64 -3.88 5.31
C ALA A 249 23.82 -3.18 4.23
N THR A 250 22.55 -3.55 4.10
CA THR A 250 21.55 -2.71 3.42
C THR A 250 20.71 -2.03 4.48
N VAL A 251 20.60 -0.70 4.38
CA VAL A 251 19.69 0.13 5.16
C VAL A 251 18.45 0.38 4.32
N ASP A 252 17.33 -0.20 4.72
CA ASP A 252 16.02 -0.09 4.07
C ASP A 252 15.14 0.97 4.76
N GLY A 253 13.90 1.16 4.27
CA GLY A 253 12.95 2.12 4.86
C GLY A 253 13.42 3.57 4.73
N LEU A 254 14.10 3.87 3.62
CA LEU A 254 14.50 5.22 3.25
C LEU A 254 13.45 5.84 2.31
N SER A 255 13.39 7.16 2.27
CA SER A 255 12.50 7.90 1.38
C SER A 255 13.17 8.12 0.01
N PRO A 256 12.41 8.11 -1.09
CA PRO A 256 12.93 8.43 -2.43
C PRO A 256 13.54 9.82 -2.53
N ALA A 257 14.52 9.98 -3.42
CA ALA A 257 15.22 11.25 -3.69
C ALA A 257 15.72 11.99 -2.43
N THR A 258 16.05 11.27 -1.36
CA THR A 258 16.47 11.86 -0.08
C THR A 258 17.95 11.57 0.18
N ALA A 259 18.69 12.61 0.57
CA ALA A 259 20.09 12.50 0.95
C ALA A 259 20.20 11.98 2.38
N TYR A 260 21.03 10.95 2.57
CA TYR A 260 21.36 10.37 3.87
C TYR A 260 22.86 10.35 4.08
N THR A 261 23.27 10.38 5.34
CA THR A 261 24.65 10.14 5.75
C THR A 261 24.72 8.85 6.56
N PHE A 262 25.81 8.10 6.39
CA PHE A 262 26.03 6.83 7.07
C PHE A 262 27.40 6.80 7.73
N THR A 263 27.47 6.19 8.91
CA THR A 263 28.71 5.83 9.61
C THR A 263 28.57 4.44 10.20
N VAL A 264 29.70 3.78 10.46
CA VAL A 264 29.72 2.46 11.12
C VAL A 264 30.65 2.52 12.32
N LYS A 265 30.24 1.89 13.43
CA LYS A 265 31.09 1.64 14.60
C LYS A 265 31.20 0.15 14.84
N ALA A 266 32.37 -0.32 15.23
CA ALA A 266 32.55 -1.66 15.75
C ALA A 266 32.28 -1.68 17.26
N ARG A 267 31.75 -2.80 17.76
CA ARG A 267 31.69 -3.12 19.19
C ARG A 267 32.43 -4.41 19.46
N ASP A 268 33.19 -4.46 20.57
CA ASP A 268 33.83 -5.68 21.05
C ASP A 268 32.91 -6.53 21.93
N THR A 269 33.47 -7.61 22.49
CA THR A 269 32.76 -8.50 23.42
C THR A 269 32.55 -7.90 24.83
N ALA A 270 33.28 -6.86 25.20
CA ALA A 270 33.12 -6.11 26.45
C ALA A 270 32.10 -4.96 26.34
N ASP A 271 31.49 -4.78 25.16
CA ASP A 271 30.60 -3.67 24.75
C ASP A 271 31.30 -2.30 24.60
N ASN A 272 32.62 -2.24 24.45
CA ASN A 272 33.27 -0.98 24.08
C ASN A 272 32.99 -0.66 22.61
N SER A 273 32.69 0.61 22.32
CA SER A 273 32.44 1.10 20.97
C SER A 273 33.69 1.76 20.40
N SER A 274 34.03 1.43 19.16
CA SER A 274 35.06 2.14 18.40
C SER A 274 34.66 3.60 18.13
N PRO A 275 35.62 4.46 17.74
CA PRO A 275 35.31 5.65 16.96
C PRO A 275 34.53 5.29 15.68
N ALA A 276 33.79 6.26 15.12
CA ALA A 276 33.09 6.06 13.86
C ALA A 276 34.07 5.92 12.68
N SER A 277 33.67 5.17 11.65
CA SER A 277 34.29 5.18 10.32
C SER A 277 34.27 6.58 9.68
N ASN A 278 34.81 6.70 8.47
CA ASN A 278 34.50 7.83 7.60
C ASN A 278 32.97 7.91 7.35
N THR A 279 32.48 9.12 7.07
CA THR A 279 31.09 9.37 6.69
C THR A 279 30.89 9.13 5.20
N VAL A 280 29.83 8.42 4.83
CA VAL A 280 29.36 8.30 3.44
C VAL A 280 28.06 9.04 3.28
N ALA A 281 27.97 9.92 2.27
CA ALA A 281 26.71 10.50 1.84
C ALA A 281 26.17 9.71 0.63
N ALA A 282 24.88 9.40 0.64
CA ALA A 282 24.19 8.78 -0.49
C ALA A 282 22.77 9.35 -0.60
N THR A 283 22.35 9.68 -1.82
CA THR A 283 20.97 10.06 -2.14
C THR A 283 20.28 8.88 -2.78
N THR A 284 19.17 8.41 -2.21
CA THR A 284 18.32 7.37 -2.79
C THR A 284 17.86 7.77 -4.19
N ASP A 285 17.53 6.78 -5.02
CA ASP A 285 16.93 7.07 -6.32
C ASP A 285 15.51 7.65 -6.14
N ASP A 286 14.98 8.31 -7.16
CA ASP A 286 13.57 8.73 -7.15
C ASP A 286 12.64 7.59 -7.56
N VAL A 287 11.33 7.85 -7.53
CA VAL A 287 10.30 6.86 -7.87
C VAL A 287 10.15 6.58 -9.37
N ALA A 288 10.62 7.48 -10.24
CA ALA A 288 10.57 7.28 -11.70
C ALA A 288 11.65 6.29 -12.17
N GLY A 289 12.75 6.23 -11.42
CA GLY A 289 13.94 5.46 -11.76
C GLY A 289 14.95 6.28 -12.54
N GLN A 290 16.19 5.77 -12.61
CA GLN A 290 17.32 6.52 -13.14
C GLN A 290 17.10 7.03 -14.58
N GLY A 291 17.24 8.34 -14.76
CA GLY A 291 17.15 9.01 -16.06
C GLY A 291 15.74 9.10 -16.64
N LYS A 292 14.69 8.88 -15.84
CA LYS A 292 13.30 8.90 -16.28
C LYS A 292 12.50 10.00 -15.59
N GLN A 293 11.34 10.33 -16.13
CA GLN A 293 10.38 11.25 -15.52
C GLN A 293 9.08 10.50 -15.25
N LEU A 294 8.49 10.77 -14.08
CA LEU A 294 7.26 10.11 -13.62
C LEU A 294 6.06 10.63 -14.42
N LYS A 295 5.16 9.73 -14.81
CA LYS A 295 3.86 10.07 -15.40
C LYS A 295 2.73 9.48 -14.55
N VAL A 296 1.90 10.38 -14.03
CA VAL A 296 0.77 10.05 -13.16
C VAL A 296 -0.53 10.45 -13.84
N GLY A 297 -1.57 9.63 -13.75
CA GLY A 297 -2.89 9.94 -14.33
C GLY A 297 -4.02 9.74 -13.34
N TYR A 298 -4.88 10.74 -13.16
CA TYR A 298 -6.08 10.60 -12.36
C TYR A 298 -7.21 9.96 -13.16
N PHE A 299 -7.74 8.84 -12.67
CA PHE A 299 -8.93 8.18 -13.21
C PHE A 299 -10.12 8.51 -12.31
N ALA A 300 -11.09 9.27 -12.81
CA ALA A 300 -12.32 9.53 -12.07
C ALA A 300 -13.20 8.28 -11.97
N GLN A 301 -13.51 7.88 -10.75
CA GLN A 301 -14.34 6.75 -10.32
C GLN A 301 -15.72 6.80 -10.98
N TRP A 302 -16.31 7.98 -11.12
CA TRP A 302 -17.60 8.20 -11.77
C TRP A 302 -17.52 8.31 -13.32
N GLY A 303 -16.32 8.28 -13.90
CA GLY A 303 -16.08 8.39 -15.35
C GLY A 303 -16.79 7.31 -16.17
N ILE A 304 -17.13 6.18 -15.55
CA ILE A 304 -17.82 5.06 -16.21
C ILE A 304 -19.29 5.34 -16.58
N TYR A 305 -19.89 6.40 -16.03
CA TYR A 305 -21.29 6.76 -16.28
C TYR A 305 -21.42 7.73 -17.45
N GLY A 306 -21.72 9.02 -17.21
CA GLY A 306 -22.00 9.98 -18.29
C GLY A 306 -20.85 10.13 -19.29
N ARG A 307 -19.59 10.03 -18.82
CA ARG A 307 -18.39 10.12 -19.67
C ARG A 307 -18.15 8.85 -20.49
N GLN A 308 -18.74 7.71 -20.11
CA GLN A 308 -18.51 6.40 -20.72
C GLN A 308 -17.02 6.04 -20.84
N TYR A 309 -16.20 6.47 -19.87
CA TYR A 309 -14.77 6.22 -19.81
C TYR A 309 -14.46 5.13 -18.78
N PHE A 310 -14.10 3.94 -19.25
CA PHE A 310 -13.79 2.77 -18.44
C PHE A 310 -12.28 2.61 -18.26
N VAL A 311 -11.84 1.84 -17.26
CA VAL A 311 -10.41 1.52 -17.08
C VAL A 311 -9.79 0.91 -18.35
N LYS A 312 -10.58 0.20 -19.16
CA LYS A 312 -10.19 -0.28 -20.49
C LYS A 312 -9.72 0.84 -21.42
N ASN A 313 -10.26 2.04 -21.32
CA ASN A 313 -9.87 3.16 -22.16
C ASN A 313 -8.43 3.62 -21.93
N LEU A 314 -7.86 3.38 -20.73
CA LEU A 314 -6.43 3.57 -20.47
C LEU A 314 -5.57 2.61 -21.32
N ASP A 315 -6.02 1.36 -21.49
CA ASP A 315 -5.35 0.38 -22.35
C ASP A 315 -5.53 0.71 -23.83
N THR A 316 -6.77 0.93 -24.29
CA THR A 316 -7.05 1.10 -25.72
C THR A 316 -6.52 2.41 -26.31
N SER A 317 -6.37 3.47 -25.51
CA SER A 317 -5.67 4.71 -25.91
C SER A 317 -4.14 4.57 -25.89
N GLY A 318 -3.63 3.50 -25.28
CA GLY A 318 -2.22 3.28 -25.00
C GLY A 318 -1.69 4.08 -23.80
N ALA A 319 -2.53 4.84 -23.07
CA ALA A 319 -2.11 5.60 -21.90
C ALA A 319 -1.48 4.71 -20.81
N ALA A 320 -2.06 3.53 -20.54
CA ALA A 320 -1.58 2.60 -19.53
C ALA A 320 -0.14 2.11 -19.77
N ALA A 321 0.32 2.07 -21.02
CA ALA A 321 1.70 1.72 -21.36
C ALA A 321 2.70 2.85 -21.09
N ARG A 322 2.22 4.09 -20.97
CA ARG A 322 3.00 5.32 -20.80
C ARG A 322 3.02 5.82 -19.36
N LEU A 323 1.95 5.53 -18.61
CA LEU A 323 1.83 5.86 -17.20
C LEU A 323 2.73 4.99 -16.32
N ASP A 324 3.28 5.61 -15.29
CA ASP A 324 3.94 4.91 -14.18
C ASP A 324 2.95 4.70 -13.02
N VAL A 325 2.00 5.61 -12.86
CA VAL A 325 1.05 5.65 -11.74
C VAL A 325 -0.36 6.03 -12.23
N VAL A 326 -1.38 5.37 -11.69
CA VAL A 326 -2.79 5.78 -11.76
C VAL A 326 -3.29 6.14 -10.37
N ASN A 327 -3.76 7.37 -10.19
CA ASN A 327 -4.50 7.77 -8.99
C ASN A 327 -5.99 7.52 -9.25
N TYR A 328 -6.60 6.60 -8.49
CA TYR A 328 -8.03 6.30 -8.57
C TYR A 328 -8.79 7.30 -7.69
N ALA A 329 -9.51 8.22 -8.33
CA ALA A 329 -10.09 9.40 -7.71
C ALA A 329 -11.62 9.35 -7.75
N PHE A 330 -12.36 9.52 -6.66
CA PHE A 330 -11.91 9.76 -5.29
C PHE A 330 -12.68 8.91 -4.31
N GLU A 331 -12.04 8.62 -3.19
CA GLU A 331 -12.67 8.03 -2.03
C GLU A 331 -12.85 9.08 -0.93
N ASN A 332 -13.93 8.94 -0.17
CA ASN A 332 -14.35 9.92 0.82
C ASN A 332 -14.01 9.50 2.25
N LEU A 333 -14.28 10.39 3.21
CA LEU A 333 -14.23 10.14 4.64
C LEU A 333 -15.66 10.03 5.19
N ASP A 334 -15.88 9.08 6.09
CA ASP A 334 -17.15 8.94 6.78
C ASP A 334 -17.36 10.15 7.71
N PRO A 335 -18.48 10.89 7.55
CA PRO A 335 -18.72 12.14 8.28
C PRO A 335 -18.99 11.95 9.77
N ALA A 336 -19.35 10.75 10.21
CA ALA A 336 -19.65 10.46 11.62
C ALA A 336 -18.46 9.79 12.31
N ASP A 337 -17.83 8.83 11.65
CA ASP A 337 -16.77 8.01 12.21
C ASP A 337 -15.36 8.54 11.94
N LEU A 338 -15.19 9.47 10.99
CA LEU A 338 -13.88 9.99 10.57
C LEU A 338 -12.94 8.86 10.13
N THR A 339 -13.48 7.88 9.43
CA THR A 339 -12.77 6.74 8.82
C THR A 339 -12.83 6.84 7.30
N CYS A 340 -11.97 6.12 6.57
CA CYS A 340 -12.17 5.99 5.13
C CYS A 340 -13.56 5.42 4.82
N GLN A 341 -14.31 6.11 3.96
CA GLN A 341 -15.64 5.71 3.55
C GLN A 341 -15.53 4.66 2.43
N ALA A 342 -16.32 3.59 2.54
CA ALA A 342 -16.49 2.58 1.50
C ALA A 342 -17.83 1.86 1.70
N GLY A 343 -18.34 1.19 0.66
CA GLY A 343 -19.60 0.45 0.77
C GLY A 343 -20.86 1.29 0.80
N VAL A 344 -20.75 2.55 0.37
CA VAL A 344 -21.87 3.48 0.21
C VAL A 344 -21.98 3.85 -1.27
N THR A 345 -23.20 3.98 -1.76
CA THR A 345 -23.49 4.57 -3.07
C THR A 345 -24.46 5.72 -2.88
N LYS A 346 -23.94 6.94 -2.97
CA LYS A 346 -24.66 8.19 -2.81
C LYS A 346 -23.92 9.24 -3.65
N GLY A 347 -24.61 9.81 -4.65
CA GLY A 347 -24.07 10.90 -5.45
C GLY A 347 -23.99 12.22 -4.67
N VAL A 348 -23.19 13.14 -5.19
CA VAL A 348 -23.11 14.52 -4.71
C VAL A 348 -24.41 15.29 -4.99
N SER A 349 -24.63 16.39 -4.28
CA SER A 349 -25.74 17.30 -4.60
C SER A 349 -25.47 18.05 -5.91
N ALA A 350 -26.52 18.53 -6.58
CA ALA A 350 -26.37 19.22 -7.88
C ALA A 350 -25.96 20.69 -7.76
N ASN A 351 -25.87 21.22 -6.53
CA ASN A 351 -25.53 22.61 -6.27
C ASN A 351 -24.05 22.70 -5.86
N PRO A 352 -23.16 23.25 -6.69
CA PRO A 352 -21.71 23.31 -6.43
C PRO A 352 -21.32 24.24 -5.27
N GLN A 353 -22.28 24.94 -4.67
CA GLN A 353 -22.08 25.78 -3.47
C GLN A 353 -22.75 25.21 -2.22
N ASP A 354 -23.33 24.01 -2.31
CA ASP A 354 -23.93 23.36 -1.16
C ASP A 354 -22.84 22.98 -0.16
N PRO A 355 -22.83 23.52 1.07
CA PRO A 355 -21.82 23.19 2.07
C PRO A 355 -21.74 21.69 2.42
N ASP A 356 -22.73 20.90 2.02
CA ASP A 356 -22.82 19.45 2.21
C ASP A 356 -22.80 18.65 0.90
N GLU A 357 -22.37 19.24 -0.23
CA GLU A 357 -22.38 18.60 -1.56
C GLU A 357 -21.84 17.16 -1.53
N GLY A 358 -20.66 16.95 -0.92
CA GLY A 358 -20.01 15.65 -0.80
C GLY A 358 -20.23 14.90 0.52
N THR A 359 -21.04 15.42 1.45
CA THR A 359 -21.17 14.83 2.80
C THR A 359 -21.75 13.41 2.73
N GLY A 360 -20.93 12.41 3.08
CA GLY A 360 -21.29 10.99 3.06
C GLY A 360 -21.51 10.42 1.66
N ALA A 361 -21.08 11.12 0.62
CA ALA A 361 -21.10 10.63 -0.76
C ALA A 361 -20.00 9.57 -1.00
N GLY A 362 -20.22 8.70 -1.97
CA GLY A 362 -19.32 7.60 -2.33
C GLY A 362 -20.01 6.69 -3.36
N ASP A 363 -19.28 5.76 -3.97
CA ASP A 363 -19.87 4.91 -5.01
C ASP A 363 -19.28 3.49 -5.09
N ALA A 364 -19.65 2.69 -4.10
CA ALA A 364 -19.33 1.27 -4.05
C ALA A 364 -19.84 0.48 -5.27
N ASP A 365 -20.82 1.00 -6.01
CA ASP A 365 -21.30 0.37 -7.24
C ASP A 365 -20.25 0.51 -8.34
N ALA A 366 -19.75 1.72 -8.60
CA ALA A 366 -18.63 1.93 -9.51
C ALA A 366 -17.37 1.17 -9.07
N ASP A 367 -17.04 1.22 -7.78
CA ASP A 367 -15.80 0.66 -7.25
C ASP A 367 -15.74 -0.84 -7.46
N TYR A 368 -16.70 -1.59 -6.90
CA TYR A 368 -16.58 -3.04 -6.81
C TYR A 368 -17.86 -3.85 -6.97
N ALA A 369 -19.03 -3.23 -7.16
CA ALA A 369 -20.28 -3.99 -7.26
C ALA A 369 -20.93 -4.02 -8.64
N ARG A 370 -20.69 -3.05 -9.53
CA ARG A 370 -21.24 -3.01 -10.88
C ARG A 370 -20.48 -3.97 -11.81
N PRO A 371 -21.11 -5.02 -12.37
CA PRO A 371 -20.44 -5.90 -13.33
C PRO A 371 -20.11 -5.15 -14.62
N MET A 372 -18.88 -5.30 -15.10
CA MET A 372 -18.46 -4.80 -16.41
C MET A 372 -18.74 -5.82 -17.51
N SER A 373 -19.29 -5.39 -18.64
CA SER A 373 -19.43 -6.23 -19.83
C SER A 373 -18.06 -6.55 -20.47
N ALA A 374 -18.01 -7.54 -21.36
CA ALA A 374 -16.82 -7.84 -22.15
C ALA A 374 -16.30 -6.62 -22.94
N ALA A 375 -17.22 -5.77 -23.43
CA ALA A 375 -16.87 -4.54 -24.13
C ALA A 375 -16.19 -3.51 -23.22
N GLN A 376 -16.57 -3.46 -21.94
CA GLN A 376 -16.03 -2.52 -20.93
C GLN A 376 -14.78 -3.06 -20.24
N SER A 377 -14.54 -4.37 -20.28
CA SER A 377 -13.44 -5.00 -19.54
C SER A 377 -12.08 -4.92 -20.25
N VAL A 378 -11.03 -4.70 -19.46
CA VAL A 378 -9.62 -4.58 -19.91
C VAL A 378 -9.14 -5.83 -20.66
N ASP A 379 -9.51 -7.03 -20.18
CA ASP A 379 -9.12 -8.30 -20.79
C ASP A 379 -10.13 -8.82 -21.82
N GLY A 380 -11.20 -8.05 -22.07
CA GLY A 380 -12.29 -8.45 -22.97
C GLY A 380 -13.22 -9.52 -22.37
N VAL A 381 -13.09 -9.86 -21.09
CA VAL A 381 -13.93 -10.85 -20.40
C VAL A 381 -14.88 -10.14 -19.46
N ALA A 382 -16.18 -10.38 -19.60
CA ALA A 382 -17.18 -9.81 -18.70
C ALA A 382 -16.94 -10.25 -17.24
N ASP A 383 -17.23 -9.36 -16.30
CA ASP A 383 -17.25 -9.72 -14.89
C ASP A 383 -18.37 -10.74 -14.62
N ASP A 384 -18.14 -11.63 -13.67
CA ASP A 384 -19.19 -12.50 -13.15
C ASP A 384 -20.17 -11.65 -12.33
N GLY A 385 -21.47 -11.71 -12.63
CA GLY A 385 -22.48 -10.91 -11.92
C GLY A 385 -22.60 -11.21 -10.41
N TRP A 386 -21.92 -12.24 -9.92
CA TRP A 386 -21.95 -12.73 -8.54
C TRP A 386 -20.59 -12.68 -7.84
N GLY A 387 -19.53 -12.28 -8.52
CA GLY A 387 -18.17 -12.30 -7.96
C GLY A 387 -17.98 -11.27 -6.88
N ARG A 388 -17.14 -11.58 -5.88
CA ARG A 388 -16.91 -10.66 -4.77
C ARG A 388 -16.20 -9.37 -5.18
N LEU A 389 -15.56 -9.32 -6.35
CA LEU A 389 -14.91 -8.13 -6.90
C LEU A 389 -15.34 -7.91 -8.35
N ARG A 390 -15.99 -6.78 -8.62
CA ARG A 390 -16.41 -6.33 -9.96
C ARG A 390 -15.97 -4.87 -10.14
N GLY A 391 -16.63 -4.10 -11.00
CA GLY A 391 -16.45 -2.66 -11.09
C GLY A 391 -15.04 -2.24 -11.52
N ASN A 392 -14.73 -0.97 -11.24
CA ASN A 392 -13.44 -0.35 -11.54
C ASN A 392 -12.28 -1.09 -10.88
N LEU A 393 -12.43 -1.52 -9.62
CA LEU A 393 -11.36 -2.22 -8.89
C LEU A 393 -11.01 -3.56 -9.54
N ASN A 394 -11.98 -4.33 -10.02
CA ASN A 394 -11.67 -5.54 -10.81
C ASN A 394 -10.94 -5.18 -12.11
N GLN A 395 -11.33 -4.09 -12.77
CA GLN A 395 -10.66 -3.68 -14.00
C GLN A 395 -9.24 -3.17 -13.75
N LEU A 396 -8.97 -2.48 -12.63
CA LEU A 396 -7.62 -2.08 -12.23
C LEU A 396 -6.75 -3.30 -11.94
N ARG A 397 -7.31 -4.34 -11.30
CA ARG A 397 -6.61 -5.63 -11.14
C ARG A 397 -6.21 -6.24 -12.49
N LYS A 398 -7.14 -6.26 -13.45
CA LYS A 398 -6.88 -6.73 -14.83
C LYS A 398 -5.84 -5.84 -15.54
N LEU A 399 -5.90 -4.53 -15.35
CA LEU A 399 -4.94 -3.58 -15.91
C LEU A 399 -3.53 -3.83 -15.37
N LYS A 400 -3.36 -4.00 -14.05
CA LYS A 400 -2.07 -4.34 -13.44
C LYS A 400 -1.52 -5.68 -13.92
N ALA A 401 -2.39 -6.67 -14.15
CA ALA A 401 -1.96 -7.94 -14.74
C ALA A 401 -1.38 -7.75 -16.15
N LYS A 402 -1.94 -6.82 -16.94
CA LYS A 402 -1.45 -6.47 -18.28
C LYS A 402 -0.20 -5.56 -18.23
N TYR A 403 -0.12 -4.69 -17.23
CA TYR A 403 0.94 -3.69 -17.05
C TYR A 403 1.57 -3.83 -15.65
N PRO A 404 2.43 -4.84 -15.41
CA PRO A 404 2.91 -5.19 -14.08
C PRO A 404 3.82 -4.13 -13.42
N LYS A 405 4.26 -3.12 -14.16
CA LYS A 405 5.03 -1.98 -13.65
C LYS A 405 4.15 -0.80 -13.21
N LEU A 406 2.90 -0.74 -13.70
CA LEU A 406 1.97 0.33 -13.38
C LEU A 406 1.56 0.23 -11.91
N LYS A 407 1.68 1.36 -11.21
CA LYS A 407 1.23 1.51 -9.83
C LYS A 407 -0.17 2.11 -9.79
N VAL A 408 -0.96 1.71 -8.82
CA VAL A 408 -2.30 2.27 -8.59
C VAL A 408 -2.38 2.78 -7.16
N LEU A 409 -2.74 4.04 -6.97
CA LEU A 409 -3.00 4.60 -5.65
C LEU A 409 -4.48 4.92 -5.53
N VAL A 410 -5.02 4.76 -4.33
CA VAL A 410 -6.33 5.33 -3.99
C VAL A 410 -6.11 6.80 -3.66
N SER A 411 -6.88 7.70 -4.25
CA SER A 411 -6.82 9.13 -3.92
C SER A 411 -7.98 9.49 -3.00
N LEU A 412 -7.65 10.00 -1.81
CA LEU A 412 -8.61 10.36 -0.77
C LEU A 412 -8.86 11.86 -0.83
N GLY A 413 -10.13 12.27 -1.00
CA GLY A 413 -10.52 13.67 -1.02
C GLY A 413 -10.84 14.23 -2.40
N GLY A 414 -10.14 15.27 -2.80
CA GLY A 414 -10.52 16.17 -3.89
C GLY A 414 -11.51 17.24 -3.40
N TRP A 415 -11.86 18.16 -4.31
CA TRP A 415 -12.67 19.34 -4.04
C TRP A 415 -13.88 19.10 -3.11
N THR A 416 -14.74 18.12 -3.43
CA THR A 416 -15.99 17.88 -2.70
C THR A 416 -15.89 16.94 -1.50
N TYR A 417 -14.83 16.12 -1.40
CA TYR A 417 -14.68 15.11 -0.33
C TYR A 417 -13.66 15.51 0.75
N SER A 418 -13.11 16.72 0.66
CA SER A 418 -12.11 17.22 1.60
C SER A 418 -12.67 17.68 2.97
N LYS A 419 -14.01 17.73 3.12
CA LYS A 419 -14.69 18.42 4.23
C LYS A 419 -14.20 18.03 5.62
N PHE A 420 -13.97 16.73 5.87
CA PHE A 420 -13.72 16.19 7.21
C PHE A 420 -12.25 15.86 7.50
N PHE A 421 -11.31 16.24 6.62
CA PHE A 421 -9.89 16.01 6.89
C PHE A 421 -9.39 16.76 8.13
N SER A 422 -9.81 18.02 8.33
CA SER A 422 -9.46 18.80 9.52
C SER A 422 -9.85 18.06 10.80
N ASP A 423 -11.01 17.41 10.83
CA ASP A 423 -11.49 16.68 12.00
C ASP A 423 -10.74 15.35 12.20
N ALA A 424 -10.52 14.60 11.11
CA ALA A 424 -9.78 13.35 11.12
C ALA A 424 -8.31 13.57 11.53
N ALA A 425 -7.73 14.71 11.17
CA ALA A 425 -6.36 15.07 11.46
C ALA A 425 -6.15 15.64 12.88
N ALA A 426 -7.19 16.18 13.52
CA ALA A 426 -7.08 17.04 14.72
C ALA A 426 -6.40 16.41 15.95
N THR A 427 -6.49 15.10 16.14
CA THR A 427 -5.91 14.43 17.32
C THR A 427 -5.17 13.16 16.93
N GLN A 428 -4.19 12.75 17.74
CA GLN A 428 -3.45 11.51 17.49
C GLN A 428 -4.38 10.29 17.40
N ALA A 429 -5.35 10.16 18.30
CA ALA A 429 -6.29 9.04 18.30
C ALA A 429 -7.19 9.04 17.05
N SER A 430 -7.64 10.22 16.60
CA SER A 430 -8.41 10.36 15.37
C SER A 430 -7.57 9.97 14.14
N ARG A 431 -6.32 10.47 14.05
CA ARG A 431 -5.38 10.10 12.97
C ARG A 431 -5.11 8.60 12.92
N GLU A 432 -4.81 8.00 14.06
CA GLU A 432 -4.57 6.55 14.15
C GLU A 432 -5.79 5.74 13.70
N LYS A 433 -7.01 6.16 14.09
CA LYS A 433 -8.28 5.55 13.67
C LYS A 433 -8.49 5.70 12.16
N PHE A 434 -8.38 6.93 11.65
CA PHE A 434 -8.58 7.26 10.25
C PHE A 434 -7.60 6.49 9.36
N VAL A 435 -6.30 6.61 9.60
CA VAL A 435 -5.25 5.94 8.82
C VAL A 435 -5.44 4.43 8.85
N LYS A 436 -5.71 3.84 10.03
CA LYS A 436 -5.94 2.40 10.14
C LYS A 436 -7.09 1.94 9.27
N SER A 437 -8.21 2.67 9.27
CA SER A 437 -9.37 2.33 8.45
C SER A 437 -9.06 2.38 6.95
N CYS A 438 -8.31 3.39 6.50
CA CYS A 438 -7.88 3.50 5.11
C CYS A 438 -6.94 2.37 4.70
N VAL A 439 -5.99 2.01 5.57
CA VAL A 439 -5.09 0.87 5.34
C VAL A 439 -5.86 -0.44 5.27
N ASP A 440 -6.84 -0.66 6.15
CA ASP A 440 -7.65 -1.88 6.14
C ASP A 440 -8.49 -1.98 4.85
N VAL A 441 -9.21 -0.92 4.48
CA VAL A 441 -10.09 -0.94 3.30
C VAL A 441 -9.28 -0.99 2.01
N TRP A 442 -8.31 -0.10 1.82
CA TRP A 442 -7.69 0.12 0.50
C TRP A 442 -6.40 -0.65 0.29
N ILE A 443 -5.61 -0.90 1.35
CA ILE A 443 -4.33 -1.60 1.21
C ILE A 443 -4.49 -3.10 1.50
N LYS A 444 -5.16 -3.46 2.59
CA LYS A 444 -5.48 -4.88 2.88
C LYS A 444 -6.64 -5.38 2.03
N GLY A 445 -7.46 -4.48 1.49
CA GLY A 445 -8.56 -4.81 0.59
C GLY A 445 -9.82 -5.31 1.31
N ASP A 446 -9.99 -4.94 2.58
CA ASP A 446 -11.12 -5.34 3.42
C ASP A 446 -12.36 -4.47 3.11
N LEU A 447 -12.90 -4.65 1.91
CA LEU A 447 -14.07 -3.90 1.44
C LEU A 447 -15.31 -4.29 2.25
N PRO A 448 -16.16 -3.32 2.68
CA PRO A 448 -17.50 -3.62 3.18
C PRO A 448 -18.32 -4.41 2.16
N VAL A 449 -19.32 -5.17 2.63
CA VAL A 449 -20.20 -5.89 1.70
C VAL A 449 -21.27 -4.94 1.16
N TYR A 450 -21.31 -4.78 -0.16
CA TYR A 450 -22.29 -3.96 -0.88
C TYR A 450 -22.79 -4.71 -2.12
N ASN A 451 -24.11 -4.84 -2.28
CA ASN A 451 -24.76 -5.58 -3.38
C ASN A 451 -24.12 -6.98 -3.65
N GLY A 452 -23.80 -7.70 -2.58
CA GLY A 452 -23.20 -9.04 -2.64
C GLY A 452 -21.73 -9.09 -3.09
N ALA A 453 -21.09 -7.94 -3.32
CA ALA A 453 -19.64 -7.82 -3.51
C ALA A 453 -18.95 -7.34 -2.24
N GLY A 454 -17.63 -7.52 -2.15
CA GLY A 454 -16.79 -7.13 -1.01
C GLY A 454 -16.43 -8.27 -0.05
N GLY A 455 -15.99 -7.87 1.14
CA GLY A 455 -15.50 -8.69 2.23
C GLY A 455 -13.97 -8.69 2.37
N PRO A 456 -13.43 -9.40 3.39
CA PRO A 456 -12.00 -9.33 3.72
C PRO A 456 -11.09 -9.74 2.57
N GLY A 457 -10.02 -8.98 2.36
CA GLY A 457 -8.97 -9.23 1.36
C GLY A 457 -9.41 -9.17 -0.11
N THR A 458 -10.64 -8.72 -0.40
CA THR A 458 -11.23 -8.80 -1.74
C THR A 458 -10.50 -7.91 -2.76
N ALA A 459 -10.03 -6.74 -2.32
CA ALA A 459 -9.25 -5.80 -3.13
C ALA A 459 -7.74 -5.85 -2.88
N ALA A 460 -7.25 -6.86 -2.15
CA ALA A 460 -5.84 -6.97 -1.80
C ALA A 460 -4.93 -6.97 -3.05
N GLY A 461 -3.86 -6.17 -3.02
CA GLY A 461 -2.87 -6.09 -4.10
C GLY A 461 -3.25 -5.19 -5.29
N ILE A 462 -4.44 -4.57 -5.28
CA ILE A 462 -4.83 -3.58 -6.29
C ILE A 462 -4.04 -2.29 -6.06
N PHE A 463 -4.08 -1.75 -4.84
CA PHE A 463 -3.44 -0.48 -4.50
C PHE A 463 -2.00 -0.66 -4.00
N ASP A 464 -1.08 0.11 -4.57
CA ASP A 464 0.34 0.21 -4.23
C ASP A 464 0.64 1.38 -3.28
N GLY A 465 -0.36 2.15 -2.88
CA GLY A 465 -0.18 3.35 -2.09
C GLY A 465 -1.47 4.14 -1.89
N ILE A 466 -1.32 5.29 -1.23
CA ILE A 466 -2.39 6.24 -0.94
C ILE A 466 -1.94 7.63 -1.37
N ASP A 467 -2.82 8.32 -2.08
CA ASP A 467 -2.70 9.72 -2.44
C ASP A 467 -3.64 10.56 -1.56
N ILE A 468 -3.15 11.67 -1.02
CA ILE A 468 -3.93 12.58 -0.17
C ILE A 468 -4.24 13.86 -0.94
N ASP A 469 -5.51 14.04 -1.25
CA ASP A 469 -6.01 15.22 -1.95
C ASP A 469 -6.89 16.05 -0.99
N TRP A 470 -6.25 16.71 -0.01
CA TRP A 470 -6.95 17.58 0.95
C TRP A 470 -6.95 19.03 0.44
N GLU A 471 -8.12 19.50 0.04
CA GLU A 471 -8.37 20.86 -0.45
C GLU A 471 -9.23 21.70 0.53
N TRP A 472 -8.68 22.60 1.36
CA TRP A 472 -7.26 22.83 1.60
C TRP A 472 -7.00 22.93 3.12
N PRO A 473 -5.90 22.37 3.64
CA PRO A 473 -5.55 22.51 5.04
C PRO A 473 -5.31 23.98 5.38
N GLY A 474 -5.91 24.47 6.47
CA GLY A 474 -5.69 25.81 7.00
C GLY A 474 -6.24 26.97 6.17
N SER A 475 -6.97 26.70 5.09
CA SER A 475 -7.54 27.71 4.20
C SER A 475 -8.84 27.22 3.57
N GLU A 476 -9.61 28.12 2.97
CA GLU A 476 -10.84 27.77 2.29
C GLU A 476 -10.61 26.88 1.06
N GLY A 477 -11.48 25.89 0.91
CA GLY A 477 -11.65 25.08 -0.29
C GLY A 477 -13.11 25.14 -0.75
N HIS A 478 -13.67 23.99 -1.11
CA HIS A 478 -15.10 23.87 -1.37
C HIS A 478 -15.94 24.39 -0.17
N PRO A 479 -17.06 25.11 -0.39
CA PRO A 479 -17.93 25.59 0.67
C PRO A 479 -18.27 24.50 1.70
N GLY A 480 -18.22 24.87 2.99
CA GLY A 480 -18.51 23.95 4.08
C GLY A 480 -17.36 23.03 4.50
N ASN A 481 -16.23 23.01 3.79
CA ASN A 481 -15.04 22.30 4.26
C ASN A 481 -14.61 22.83 5.63
N HIS A 482 -14.27 21.93 6.55
CA HIS A 482 -13.70 22.32 7.84
C HIS A 482 -12.21 22.58 7.66
N TYR A 483 -11.73 23.68 8.24
CA TYR A 483 -10.31 24.05 8.23
C TYR A 483 -9.97 24.96 9.42
N GLY A 484 -8.70 25.00 9.80
CA GLY A 484 -8.19 25.95 10.78
C GLY A 484 -6.66 26.00 10.83
N ALA A 485 -6.12 26.98 11.55
CA ALA A 485 -4.67 27.22 11.60
C ALA A 485 -3.85 26.01 12.12
N GLN A 486 -4.48 25.09 12.87
CA GLN A 486 -3.86 23.86 13.34
C GLN A 486 -3.53 22.87 12.21
N ASP A 487 -4.24 22.94 11.08
CA ASP A 487 -4.19 21.93 10.02
C ASP A 487 -2.79 21.75 9.45
N LYS A 488 -1.95 22.79 9.45
CA LYS A 488 -0.55 22.68 9.03
C LYS A 488 0.23 21.64 9.84
N ALA A 489 0.07 21.68 11.16
CA ALA A 489 0.71 20.72 12.05
C ALA A 489 0.02 19.35 11.98
N ASP A 490 -1.31 19.35 11.90
CA ASP A 490 -2.12 18.13 11.90
C ASP A 490 -1.98 17.33 10.60
N LEU A 491 -1.91 17.97 9.43
CA LEU A 491 -1.56 17.35 8.16
C LEU A 491 -0.17 16.71 8.23
N THR A 492 0.83 17.43 8.74
CA THR A 492 2.19 16.90 8.89
C THR A 492 2.20 15.64 9.77
N ALA A 493 1.42 15.64 10.86
CA ALA A 493 1.28 14.49 11.73
C ALA A 493 0.45 13.35 11.09
N LEU A 494 -0.54 13.68 10.27
CA LEU A 494 -1.37 12.72 9.53
C LEU A 494 -0.54 11.96 8.49
N LEU A 495 0.27 12.67 7.69
CA LEU A 495 1.17 12.05 6.72
C LEU A 495 2.20 11.13 7.41
N ALA A 496 2.73 11.54 8.56
CA ALA A 496 3.63 10.69 9.35
C ALA A 496 2.93 9.43 9.88
N GLU A 497 1.66 9.52 10.28
CA GLU A 497 0.88 8.36 10.72
C GLU A 497 0.57 7.40 9.55
N PHE A 498 0.22 7.92 8.36
CA PHE A 498 0.11 7.12 7.14
C PHE A 498 1.40 6.37 6.84
N ARG A 499 2.53 7.07 6.79
CA ARG A 499 3.84 6.45 6.53
C ARG A 499 4.15 5.35 7.53
N LYS A 500 3.98 5.63 8.83
CA LYS A 500 4.20 4.67 9.92
C LYS A 500 3.36 3.40 9.75
N GLN A 501 2.06 3.52 9.48
CA GLN A 501 1.20 2.34 9.33
C GLN A 501 1.45 1.58 8.03
N LEU A 502 1.75 2.27 6.93
CA LEU A 502 2.13 1.64 5.66
C LEU A 502 3.45 0.85 5.78
N ASP A 503 4.43 1.38 6.51
CA ASP A 503 5.71 0.71 6.79
C ASP A 503 5.54 -0.49 7.71
N ALA A 504 4.65 -0.39 8.72
CA ALA A 504 4.37 -1.47 9.66
C ALA A 504 3.79 -2.73 9.01
N LEU A 505 3.20 -2.62 7.81
CA LEU A 505 2.77 -3.77 7.03
C LEU A 505 3.93 -4.64 6.51
N GLY A 506 5.14 -4.08 6.45
CA GLY A 506 6.30 -4.71 5.83
C GLY A 506 6.12 -4.97 4.33
N GLY A 507 7.07 -5.72 3.75
CA GLY A 507 7.08 -6.03 2.33
C GLY A 507 7.62 -4.88 1.47
N GLY A 508 7.11 -4.74 0.25
CA GLY A 508 7.50 -3.67 -0.66
C GLY A 508 7.03 -2.30 -0.18
N HIS A 509 7.81 -1.27 -0.47
CA HIS A 509 7.46 0.13 -0.18
C HIS A 509 6.14 0.49 -0.86
N ARG A 510 5.21 1.04 -0.08
CA ARG A 510 3.93 1.56 -0.57
C ARG A 510 4.02 3.06 -0.69
N LEU A 511 3.55 3.60 -1.81
CA LEU A 511 3.63 5.03 -2.08
C LEU A 511 2.71 5.83 -1.16
N LEU A 512 3.17 6.99 -0.73
CA LEU A 512 2.37 8.02 -0.08
C LEU A 512 2.61 9.34 -0.81
N THR A 513 1.57 9.87 -1.43
CA THR A 513 1.61 11.07 -2.28
C THR A 513 0.55 12.07 -1.85
N ALA A 514 0.60 13.28 -2.39
CA ALA A 514 -0.45 14.25 -2.17
C ALA A 514 -0.60 15.20 -3.35
N PHE A 515 -1.85 15.59 -3.65
CA PHE A 515 -2.13 16.77 -4.48
C PHE A 515 -1.92 18.03 -3.64
N THR A 516 -1.09 18.94 -4.15
CA THR A 516 -0.65 20.14 -3.40
C THR A 516 -0.95 21.43 -4.17
N PRO A 517 -1.27 22.54 -3.48
CA PRO A 517 -1.79 23.73 -4.13
C PRO A 517 -0.75 24.48 -4.95
N ALA A 518 -1.22 25.21 -5.96
CA ALA A 518 -0.43 26.20 -6.68
C ALA A 518 -0.28 27.52 -5.91
N ASP A 519 -1.30 27.87 -5.12
CA ASP A 519 -1.40 29.16 -4.43
C ASP A 519 -0.43 29.26 -3.23
N PRO A 520 0.55 30.19 -3.24
CA PRO A 520 1.46 30.41 -2.13
C PRO A 520 0.77 30.70 -0.79
N ALA A 521 -0.42 31.31 -0.79
CA ALA A 521 -1.18 31.57 0.43
C ALA A 521 -1.69 30.27 1.06
N LYS A 522 -2.25 29.36 0.24
CA LYS A 522 -2.70 28.02 0.69
C LYS A 522 -1.52 27.15 1.13
N ILE A 523 -0.41 27.18 0.40
CA ILE A 523 0.84 26.49 0.81
C ILE A 523 1.27 26.98 2.19
N SER A 524 1.37 28.30 2.37
CA SER A 524 1.79 28.90 3.65
C SER A 524 0.87 28.52 4.80
N ALA A 525 -0.44 28.50 4.57
CA ALA A 525 -1.47 28.20 5.56
C ALA A 525 -1.47 26.73 6.02
N GLY A 526 -1.32 25.77 5.09
CA GLY A 526 -1.59 24.35 5.35
C GLY A 526 -0.43 23.38 5.18
N TRP A 527 0.66 23.76 4.52
CA TRP A 527 1.70 22.81 4.09
C TRP A 527 3.07 23.16 4.69
N ASP A 528 3.56 22.34 5.63
CA ASP A 528 4.93 22.46 6.14
C ASP A 528 5.91 21.76 5.20
N LEU A 529 6.32 22.47 4.14
CA LEU A 529 7.21 21.95 3.11
C LEU A 529 8.56 21.44 3.64
N SER A 530 8.97 21.85 4.84
CA SER A 530 10.20 21.36 5.48
C SER A 530 10.07 19.96 6.10
N ARG A 531 8.83 19.46 6.25
CA ARG A 531 8.53 18.22 6.99
C ARG A 531 7.65 17.23 6.24
N ILE A 532 6.74 17.68 5.38
CA ILE A 532 5.81 16.76 4.69
C ILE A 532 6.55 15.70 3.86
N PHE A 533 7.69 16.05 3.26
CA PHE A 533 8.53 15.14 2.47
C PHE A 533 9.39 14.18 3.30
N ASP A 534 9.32 14.25 4.63
CA ASP A 534 9.78 13.16 5.50
C ASP A 534 8.89 11.92 5.33
N SER A 535 7.62 12.13 4.96
CA SER A 535 6.61 11.08 4.80
C SER A 535 6.21 10.86 3.34
N LEU A 536 6.08 11.95 2.56
CA LEU A 536 5.71 11.89 1.15
C LEU A 536 6.87 11.41 0.27
N ASP A 537 6.53 10.53 -0.67
CA ASP A 537 7.41 10.12 -1.75
C ASP A 537 7.56 11.25 -2.78
N TYR A 538 6.44 11.86 -3.19
CA TYR A 538 6.38 13.03 -4.05
C TYR A 538 5.05 13.79 -3.87
N ALA A 539 4.97 14.99 -4.44
CA ALA A 539 3.77 15.82 -4.49
C ALA A 539 3.34 16.05 -5.94
N ASP A 540 2.04 15.91 -6.19
CA ASP A 540 1.33 16.29 -7.41
C ASP A 540 0.95 17.77 -7.31
N VAL A 541 1.85 18.66 -7.78
CA VAL A 541 1.67 20.13 -7.66
C VAL A 541 0.70 20.64 -8.72
N GLN A 542 -0.42 21.19 -8.27
CA GLN A 542 -1.44 21.81 -9.13
C GLN A 542 -0.79 22.73 -10.17
N GLY A 543 -1.04 22.42 -11.45
CA GLY A 543 -0.51 23.16 -12.61
C GLY A 543 -1.62 23.74 -13.49
N TYR A 544 -2.80 23.90 -12.91
CA TYR A 544 -4.02 24.29 -13.59
C TYR A 544 -4.98 24.96 -12.60
N ASP A 545 -6.12 25.45 -13.12
CA ASP A 545 -7.15 26.18 -12.38
C ASP A 545 -6.67 27.53 -11.85
N PHE A 546 -5.78 28.17 -12.60
CA PHE A 546 -5.29 29.53 -12.30
C PHE A 546 -6.38 30.58 -12.54
N HIS A 547 -7.12 30.44 -13.64
CA HIS A 547 -8.31 31.22 -13.97
C HIS A 547 -9.42 30.32 -14.52
N GLY A 548 -10.68 30.68 -14.27
CA GLY A 548 -11.81 29.84 -14.64
C GLY A 548 -13.18 30.40 -14.31
N ALA A 549 -14.20 29.96 -15.05
CA ALA A 549 -15.59 30.20 -14.69
C ALA A 549 -16.19 29.03 -13.91
N GLY A 550 -16.71 29.27 -12.71
CA GLY A 550 -17.49 28.27 -11.95
C GLY A 550 -18.81 27.95 -12.66
N SER A 551 -19.33 26.72 -12.52
CA SER A 551 -20.57 26.28 -13.21
C SER A 551 -21.82 27.09 -12.82
N ASP A 552 -21.76 27.71 -11.64
CA ASP A 552 -22.75 28.65 -11.09
C ASP A 552 -22.37 30.12 -11.29
N ASN A 553 -21.30 30.41 -12.03
CA ASN A 553 -20.69 31.73 -12.18
C ASN A 553 -20.14 32.35 -10.88
N SER A 554 -19.78 31.54 -9.88
CA SER A 554 -19.19 32.04 -8.61
C SER A 554 -17.74 32.50 -8.75
N TRP A 555 -16.99 31.91 -9.68
CA TRP A 555 -15.57 32.18 -9.90
C TRP A 555 -15.39 32.85 -11.27
N GLU A 556 -14.76 34.03 -11.29
CA GLU A 556 -14.34 34.81 -12.47
C GLU A 556 -15.24 34.76 -13.73
N PRO A 557 -16.57 34.92 -13.62
CA PRO A 557 -17.46 34.66 -14.77
C PRO A 557 -17.42 35.73 -15.87
N ARG A 558 -16.88 36.92 -15.56
CA ARG A 558 -17.02 38.11 -16.43
C ARG A 558 -15.78 38.42 -17.25
N ARG A 559 -14.72 37.63 -17.13
CA ARG A 559 -13.48 37.85 -17.87
C ARG A 559 -12.73 36.54 -18.07
N THR A 560 -12.33 36.30 -19.31
CA THR A 560 -11.50 35.15 -19.70
C THR A 560 -10.11 35.24 -19.07
N GLY A 561 -9.48 34.10 -18.84
CA GLY A 561 -8.07 34.05 -18.42
C GLY A 561 -7.45 32.68 -18.63
N HIS A 562 -6.12 32.62 -18.67
CA HIS A 562 -5.38 31.37 -18.88
C HIS A 562 -5.49 30.46 -17.67
N GLY A 563 -5.81 29.18 -17.93
CA GLY A 563 -6.13 28.24 -16.86
C GLY A 563 -4.95 27.39 -16.39
N SER A 564 -3.81 27.46 -17.07
CA SER A 564 -2.66 26.56 -16.81
C SER A 564 -1.33 27.05 -17.40
N ASP A 565 -1.18 28.34 -17.68
CA ASP A 565 0.04 28.89 -18.29
C ASP A 565 1.34 28.50 -17.54
N LEU A 566 2.44 28.37 -18.28
CA LEU A 566 3.74 28.02 -17.69
C LEU A 566 4.35 29.20 -16.94
N TYR A 567 4.22 30.39 -17.52
CA TYR A 567 4.75 31.65 -17.02
C TYR A 567 3.62 32.65 -16.91
N ALA A 568 3.68 33.49 -15.86
CA ALA A 568 2.72 34.56 -15.67
C ALA A 568 2.62 35.44 -16.93
N ASP A 569 1.40 35.67 -17.39
CA ASP A 569 1.11 36.53 -18.54
C ASP A 569 1.23 38.01 -18.14
N ALA A 570 2.00 38.78 -18.89
CA ALA A 570 2.17 40.21 -18.64
C ALA A 570 0.89 41.03 -18.91
N GLN A 571 -0.08 40.44 -19.60
CA GLN A 571 -1.38 41.04 -19.93
C GLN A 571 -2.47 40.66 -18.94
N ASP A 572 -2.20 39.75 -17.99
CA ASP A 572 -3.16 39.33 -16.96
C ASP A 572 -3.62 40.55 -16.13
N PRO A 573 -4.92 40.92 -16.21
CA PRO A 573 -5.45 42.08 -15.52
C PRO A 573 -5.99 41.77 -14.11
N TYR A 574 -5.89 40.52 -13.63
CA TYR A 574 -6.27 40.14 -12.27
C TYR A 574 -5.24 40.66 -11.25
N PRO A 575 -5.64 40.88 -9.98
CA PRO A 575 -4.75 41.40 -8.94
C PRO A 575 -3.78 40.34 -8.36
N PHE A 576 -3.91 39.09 -8.79
CA PHE A 576 -3.04 37.97 -8.47
C PHE A 576 -2.66 37.29 -9.78
N HIS A 577 -1.47 36.70 -9.82
CA HIS A 577 -0.91 36.09 -11.02
C HIS A 577 -0.41 34.71 -10.65
N PHE A 578 -1.02 33.68 -11.21
CA PHE A 578 -0.60 32.29 -11.02
C PHE A 578 0.07 31.79 -12.29
N SER A 579 1.06 30.92 -12.11
CA SER A 579 1.70 30.20 -13.20
C SER A 579 2.32 28.91 -12.66
N VAL A 580 2.59 27.93 -13.54
CA VAL A 580 3.27 26.70 -13.14
C VAL A 580 4.67 27.01 -12.56
N GLU A 581 5.41 27.95 -13.16
CA GLU A 581 6.73 28.31 -12.65
C GLU A 581 6.65 28.92 -11.24
N ASP A 582 5.72 29.84 -11.00
CA ASP A 582 5.58 30.48 -9.69
C ASP A 582 5.14 29.50 -8.61
N ALA A 583 4.23 28.58 -8.93
CA ALA A 583 3.83 27.50 -8.03
C ALA A 583 5.04 26.64 -7.62
N ILE A 584 5.77 26.06 -8.59
CA ILE A 584 6.92 25.19 -8.34
C ILE A 584 8.05 25.93 -7.60
N LYS A 585 8.26 27.20 -7.91
CA LYS A 585 9.30 28.03 -7.28
C LYS A 585 9.15 28.11 -5.77
N VAL A 586 7.92 28.12 -5.23
CA VAL A 586 7.68 28.11 -3.77
C VAL A 586 8.27 26.84 -3.14
N TYR A 587 8.04 25.67 -3.74
CA TYR A 587 8.55 24.40 -3.24
C TYR A 587 10.08 24.33 -3.31
N LEU A 588 10.66 24.75 -4.43
CA LEU A 588 12.12 24.76 -4.61
C LEU A 588 12.81 25.73 -3.63
N GLN A 589 12.23 26.92 -3.39
CA GLN A 589 12.75 27.88 -2.42
C GLN A 589 12.67 27.39 -0.97
N ALA A 590 11.70 26.52 -0.67
CA ALA A 590 11.62 25.83 0.63
C ALA A 590 12.65 24.69 0.78
N GLY A 591 13.46 24.41 -0.26
CA GLY A 591 14.48 23.36 -0.23
C GLY A 591 13.98 21.97 -0.61
N VAL A 592 12.77 21.85 -1.15
CA VAL A 592 12.25 20.57 -1.64
C VAL A 592 13.10 20.09 -2.81
N ASN A 593 13.46 18.80 -2.79
CA ASN A 593 14.19 18.21 -3.91
C ASN A 593 13.30 18.24 -5.17
N PRO A 594 13.76 18.79 -6.30
CA PRO A 594 12.97 18.83 -7.55
C PRO A 594 12.49 17.44 -8.00
N ARG A 595 13.23 16.38 -7.65
CA ARG A 595 12.86 14.98 -7.91
C ARG A 595 11.76 14.43 -6.98
N LYS A 596 11.07 15.30 -6.23
CA LYS A 596 9.84 15.02 -5.48
C LYS A 596 8.62 15.81 -5.98
N LEU A 597 8.75 16.55 -7.08
CA LEU A 597 7.71 17.45 -7.58
C LEU A 597 7.30 17.04 -8.99
N THR A 598 6.03 16.66 -9.17
CA THR A 598 5.39 16.55 -10.48
C THR A 598 4.57 17.81 -10.76
N VAL A 599 4.31 18.10 -12.03
CA VAL A 599 3.53 19.25 -12.49
C VAL A 599 2.21 18.79 -13.08
N GLY A 600 1.11 19.44 -12.70
CA GLY A 600 -0.24 19.13 -13.21
C GLY A 600 -0.50 19.62 -14.62
N PHE A 601 -1.18 18.78 -15.42
CA PHE A 601 -1.65 19.07 -16.77
C PHE A 601 -3.16 18.86 -16.84
N PRO A 602 -3.95 19.87 -17.26
CA PRO A 602 -5.38 19.72 -17.46
C PRO A 602 -5.66 19.04 -18.79
N PHE A 603 -6.27 17.86 -18.77
CA PHE A 603 -6.84 17.22 -19.98
C PHE A 603 -8.26 17.72 -20.26
N TYR A 604 -8.55 18.96 -19.86
CA TYR A 604 -9.79 19.67 -20.04
C TYR A 604 -9.49 21.13 -20.33
N GLY A 605 -10.52 21.85 -20.80
CA GLY A 605 -10.49 23.29 -20.90
C GLY A 605 -11.44 23.96 -19.92
N ARG A 606 -11.08 25.20 -19.55
CA ARG A 606 -11.96 26.14 -18.85
C ARG A 606 -12.51 27.17 -19.82
N GLY A 607 -13.80 27.49 -19.72
CA GLY A 607 -14.51 28.20 -20.79
C GLY A 607 -15.50 29.27 -20.36
N TRP A 608 -15.59 30.30 -21.20
CA TRP A 608 -16.51 31.43 -21.07
C TRP A 608 -17.33 31.59 -22.37
N GLN A 609 -18.52 32.18 -22.25
CA GLN A 609 -19.41 32.49 -23.38
C GLN A 609 -19.74 33.98 -23.47
N GLY A 610 -20.22 34.43 -24.62
CA GLY A 610 -20.52 35.84 -24.87
C GLY A 610 -19.27 36.70 -24.87
N VAL A 611 -18.13 36.14 -25.29
CA VAL A 611 -16.82 36.76 -25.13
C VAL A 611 -16.60 37.84 -26.19
N THR A 612 -16.23 39.03 -25.73
CA THR A 612 -15.87 40.15 -26.62
C THR A 612 -14.51 39.90 -27.26
N ASP A 613 -14.34 40.29 -28.52
CA ASP A 613 -13.11 39.98 -29.29
C ASP A 613 -11.89 40.78 -28.83
N GLY A 614 -12.08 42.07 -28.52
CA GLY A 614 -11.02 42.97 -28.06
C GLY A 614 -9.89 43.23 -29.07
N GLY A 615 -9.94 42.69 -30.29
CA GLY A 615 -8.83 42.66 -31.24
C GLY A 615 -7.73 41.66 -30.89
N VAL A 616 -7.95 40.82 -29.87
CA VAL A 616 -6.98 39.86 -29.32
C VAL A 616 -7.61 38.46 -29.19
N ALA A 617 -8.58 38.15 -30.06
CA ALA A 617 -9.27 36.86 -30.08
C ALA A 617 -9.85 36.44 -28.71
N GLY A 618 -10.38 37.41 -27.96
CA GLY A 618 -11.02 37.18 -26.67
C GLY A 618 -10.10 36.96 -25.47
N GLU A 619 -8.78 37.04 -25.64
CA GLU A 619 -7.81 36.89 -24.55
C GLU A 619 -7.90 38.06 -23.54
N TRP A 620 -8.07 37.73 -22.26
CA TRP A 620 -8.28 38.69 -21.15
C TRP A 620 -9.49 39.65 -21.32
N GLN A 621 -10.46 39.29 -22.17
CA GLN A 621 -11.60 40.15 -22.52
C GLN A 621 -12.86 39.87 -21.68
N ASP A 622 -13.82 40.79 -21.77
CA ASP A 622 -15.11 40.68 -21.08
C ASP A 622 -15.91 39.47 -21.60
N ALA A 623 -16.55 38.76 -20.66
CA ALA A 623 -17.35 37.57 -20.89
C ALA A 623 -18.75 37.68 -20.23
N GLY A 624 -19.70 36.90 -20.75
CA GLY A 624 -21.08 36.81 -20.26
C GLY A 624 -21.34 35.72 -19.22
N GLY A 625 -20.32 34.94 -18.85
CA GLY A 625 -20.43 33.83 -17.90
C GLY A 625 -19.73 32.56 -18.38
N ALA A 626 -19.84 31.50 -17.59
CA ALA A 626 -19.36 30.16 -17.89
C ALA A 626 -19.95 29.64 -19.21
N ALA A 627 -19.10 29.07 -20.06
CA ALA A 627 -19.58 28.38 -21.27
C ALA A 627 -20.29 27.07 -20.90
N PRO A 628 -21.26 26.59 -21.70
CA PRO A 628 -21.87 25.28 -21.46
C PRO A 628 -20.82 24.16 -21.44
N GLY A 629 -20.85 23.33 -20.39
CA GLY A 629 -19.98 22.17 -20.23
C GLY A 629 -20.48 20.94 -21.00
N GLN A 630 -19.81 19.80 -20.82
CA GLN A 630 -20.35 18.51 -21.32
C GLN A 630 -21.64 18.12 -20.59
N PHE A 631 -21.71 18.45 -19.30
CA PHE A 631 -22.88 18.30 -18.45
C PHE A 631 -23.27 19.66 -17.88
N ASP A 632 -24.56 19.89 -17.62
CA ASP A 632 -25.05 21.18 -17.12
C ASP A 632 -24.42 21.56 -15.77
N THR A 633 -24.14 20.56 -14.92
CA THR A 633 -23.46 20.74 -13.62
C THR A 633 -21.99 21.12 -13.75
N GLU A 634 -21.39 20.96 -14.94
CA GLU A 634 -19.98 21.23 -15.23
C GLU A 634 -19.81 22.40 -16.21
N ALA A 635 -20.78 23.34 -16.25
CA ALA A 635 -20.59 24.58 -17.01
C ALA A 635 -19.25 25.25 -16.65
N GLY A 636 -18.57 25.78 -17.66
CA GLY A 636 -17.22 26.34 -17.55
C GLY A 636 -16.10 25.30 -17.69
N VAL A 637 -16.40 24.00 -17.76
CA VAL A 637 -15.40 22.93 -17.91
C VAL A 637 -15.80 21.96 -19.03
N ARG A 638 -14.83 21.51 -19.82
CA ARG A 638 -15.05 20.48 -20.84
C ARG A 638 -13.78 19.66 -21.08
N GLY A 639 -13.87 18.33 -21.05
CA GLY A 639 -12.75 17.45 -21.43
C GLY A 639 -12.22 17.77 -22.83
N TYR A 640 -10.90 17.67 -23.03
CA TYR A 640 -10.24 18.13 -24.25
C TYR A 640 -10.80 17.47 -25.52
N ASP A 641 -10.96 16.15 -25.54
CA ASP A 641 -11.56 15.40 -26.67
C ASP A 641 -12.95 15.93 -27.02
N ASN A 642 -13.77 16.11 -26.00
CA ASN A 642 -15.12 16.61 -26.15
C ASN A 642 -15.13 18.07 -26.64
N LEU A 643 -14.19 18.90 -26.18
CA LEU A 643 -14.03 20.28 -26.60
C LEU A 643 -13.68 20.38 -28.08
N VAL A 644 -12.61 19.72 -28.52
CA VAL A 644 -12.14 19.81 -29.91
C VAL A 644 -13.09 19.13 -30.88
N THR A 645 -13.82 18.10 -30.44
CA THR A 645 -14.87 17.44 -31.24
C THR A 645 -16.12 18.31 -31.38
N THR A 646 -16.50 19.05 -30.32
CA THR A 646 -17.68 19.93 -30.34
C THR A 646 -17.45 21.17 -31.18
N PHE A 647 -16.23 21.72 -31.15
CA PHE A 647 -15.86 22.93 -31.89
C PHE A 647 -14.73 22.68 -32.88
N PRO A 648 -14.97 21.89 -33.95
CA PRO A 648 -13.92 21.55 -34.93
C PRO A 648 -13.44 22.74 -35.76
N ALA A 649 -14.17 23.87 -35.74
CA ALA A 649 -13.82 25.12 -36.40
C ALA A 649 -13.30 26.19 -35.42
N MET A 650 -13.10 25.86 -34.14
CA MET A 650 -12.50 26.76 -33.17
C MET A 650 -11.09 27.14 -33.61
N THR A 651 -10.77 28.43 -33.58
CA THR A 651 -9.41 28.88 -33.88
C THR A 651 -8.57 28.72 -32.63
N VAL A 652 -7.50 27.93 -32.72
CA VAL A 652 -6.55 27.72 -31.62
C VAL A 652 -5.41 28.74 -31.73
N HIS A 653 -5.10 29.35 -30.60
CA HIS A 653 -4.05 30.35 -30.42
C HIS A 653 -3.05 29.86 -29.37
N HIS A 654 -1.79 30.20 -29.59
CA HIS A 654 -0.68 29.91 -28.68
C HIS A 654 -0.04 31.23 -28.29
N ASP A 655 -0.06 31.55 -26.99
CA ASP A 655 0.75 32.63 -26.48
C ASP A 655 2.14 32.10 -26.12
N GLU A 656 3.14 32.54 -26.87
CA GLU A 656 4.55 32.18 -26.67
C GLU A 656 5.13 32.77 -25.38
N GLN A 657 4.58 33.86 -24.84
CA GLN A 657 5.10 34.53 -23.64
C GLN A 657 4.72 33.78 -22.36
N SER A 658 3.43 33.49 -22.19
CA SER A 658 2.95 32.72 -21.04
C SER A 658 3.05 31.19 -21.25
N VAL A 659 3.24 30.75 -22.50
CA VAL A 659 3.16 29.34 -22.91
C VAL A 659 1.80 28.76 -22.51
N SER A 660 0.76 29.40 -23.03
CA SER A 660 -0.63 29.03 -22.84
C SER A 660 -1.28 28.72 -24.18
N THR A 661 -2.34 27.92 -24.14
CA THR A 661 -3.16 27.63 -25.31
C THR A 661 -4.61 28.00 -25.02
N TYR A 662 -5.24 28.63 -26.01
CA TYR A 662 -6.66 28.93 -25.96
C TYR A 662 -7.32 28.76 -27.33
N GLY A 663 -8.62 28.50 -27.30
CA GLY A 663 -9.47 28.37 -28.46
C GLY A 663 -10.56 29.42 -28.44
N TYR A 664 -10.81 30.05 -29.59
CA TYR A 664 -11.82 31.08 -29.75
C TYR A 664 -12.78 30.75 -30.90
N THR A 665 -14.09 30.86 -30.64
CA THR A 665 -15.13 30.57 -31.64
C THR A 665 -15.63 31.82 -32.37
N GLY A 666 -15.03 33.00 -32.11
CA GLY A 666 -15.36 34.27 -32.75
C GLY A 666 -16.13 35.28 -31.87
N PRO A 667 -16.33 36.53 -32.35
CA PRO A 667 -16.95 37.62 -31.60
C PRO A 667 -18.33 37.27 -31.02
N GLY A 668 -18.49 37.42 -29.71
CA GLY A 668 -19.72 37.05 -28.98
C GLY A 668 -19.89 35.54 -28.76
N GLY A 669 -18.92 34.73 -29.18
CA GLY A 669 -18.88 33.29 -29.04
C GLY A 669 -18.27 32.82 -27.72
N GLN A 670 -17.60 31.67 -27.77
CA GLN A 670 -16.94 31.06 -26.63
C GLN A 670 -15.42 31.19 -26.72
N TRP A 671 -14.79 31.23 -25.55
CA TRP A 671 -13.34 31.22 -25.37
C TRP A 671 -12.98 30.13 -24.36
N TRP A 672 -11.99 29.32 -24.68
CA TRP A 672 -11.57 28.16 -23.88
C TRP A 672 -10.06 28.14 -23.71
N THR A 673 -9.57 28.12 -22.48
CA THR A 673 -8.14 27.84 -22.17
C THR A 673 -7.97 26.35 -21.89
N PHE A 674 -6.93 25.71 -22.42
CA PHE A 674 -6.65 24.28 -22.24
C PHE A 674 -5.18 23.99 -22.55
N ASP A 675 -4.73 22.77 -22.24
CA ASP A 675 -3.46 22.25 -22.74
C ASP A 675 -3.65 21.43 -24.03
N ASP A 676 -2.74 21.62 -24.97
CA ASP A 676 -2.64 20.82 -26.19
C ASP A 676 -1.22 20.24 -26.35
N ALA A 677 -0.95 19.55 -27.47
CA ALA A 677 0.36 18.97 -27.71
C ALA A 677 1.50 20.01 -27.75
N TRP A 678 1.22 21.26 -28.15
CA TRP A 678 2.21 22.33 -28.18
C TRP A 678 2.55 22.81 -26.77
N SER A 679 1.55 23.15 -25.95
CA SER A 679 1.81 23.62 -24.58
C SER A 679 2.41 22.51 -23.72
N ILE A 680 1.93 21.27 -23.85
CA ILE A 680 2.50 20.10 -23.19
C ILE A 680 3.97 19.92 -23.59
N GLY A 681 4.30 20.01 -24.88
CA GLY A 681 5.68 19.90 -25.36
C GLY A 681 6.62 20.96 -24.76
N ARG A 682 6.14 22.20 -24.60
CA ARG A 682 6.92 23.29 -23.99
C ARG A 682 7.08 23.11 -22.48
N LYS A 683 6.00 22.79 -21.77
CA LYS A 683 6.01 22.56 -20.32
C LYS A 683 6.88 21.36 -19.94
N THR A 684 6.80 20.27 -20.69
CA THR A 684 7.67 19.10 -20.44
C THR A 684 9.14 19.39 -20.70
N ALA A 685 9.48 20.20 -21.71
CA ALA A 685 10.85 20.70 -21.88
C ALA A 685 11.33 21.52 -20.68
N TRP A 686 10.45 22.36 -20.13
CA TRP A 686 10.74 23.12 -18.92
C TRP A 686 10.93 22.20 -17.69
N ILE A 687 10.06 21.20 -17.47
CA ILE A 687 10.17 20.18 -16.41
C ILE A 687 11.55 19.52 -16.46
N ARG A 688 11.99 19.07 -17.65
CA ARG A 688 13.33 18.45 -17.82
C ARG A 688 14.44 19.44 -17.51
N SER A 689 14.32 20.71 -17.93
CA SER A 689 15.33 21.75 -17.69
C SER A 689 15.50 22.09 -16.20
N LYS A 690 14.43 21.98 -15.41
CA LYS A 690 14.41 22.20 -13.97
C LYS A 690 14.76 20.94 -13.17
N GLY A 691 14.91 19.79 -13.83
CA GLY A 691 15.20 18.51 -13.19
C GLY A 691 14.06 18.02 -12.29
N LEU A 692 12.80 18.41 -12.57
CA LEU A 692 11.63 17.99 -11.80
C LEU A 692 11.32 16.51 -11.99
N LEU A 693 10.55 15.91 -11.09
CA LEU A 693 10.24 14.47 -11.10
C LEU A 693 9.48 14.06 -12.36
N GLY A 694 8.50 14.84 -12.80
CA GLY A 694 7.67 14.51 -13.95
C GLY A 694 6.39 15.32 -14.03
N GLY A 695 5.33 14.73 -14.58
CA GLY A 695 4.03 15.37 -14.74
C GLY A 695 2.88 14.46 -14.34
N PHE A 696 1.78 15.05 -13.88
CA PHE A 696 0.52 14.34 -13.65
C PHE A 696 -0.63 14.98 -14.41
N VAL A 697 -1.71 14.22 -14.59
CA VAL A 697 -2.85 14.61 -15.41
C VAL A 697 -4.15 14.58 -14.61
N TRP A 698 -4.92 15.65 -14.69
CA TRP A 698 -6.34 15.70 -14.31
C TRP A 698 -7.20 16.03 -15.54
N GLU A 699 -8.14 15.21 -15.98
CA GLU A 699 -8.28 13.79 -15.66
C GLU A 699 -8.32 12.95 -16.96
N MET A 700 -8.00 11.66 -16.84
CA MET A 700 -7.69 10.80 -17.99
C MET A 700 -8.84 10.66 -18.99
N SER A 701 -10.08 10.90 -18.56
CA SER A 701 -11.26 10.85 -19.44
C SER A 701 -11.29 11.98 -20.48
N GLY A 702 -10.52 13.03 -20.28
CA GLY A 702 -10.48 14.19 -21.16
C GLY A 702 -9.57 14.02 -22.39
N ASP A 703 -8.66 13.04 -22.41
CA ASP A 703 -7.85 12.77 -23.59
C ASP A 703 -8.68 12.18 -24.73
N THR A 704 -8.20 12.41 -25.95
CA THR A 704 -8.70 11.79 -27.18
C THR A 704 -8.62 10.25 -27.14
N PRO A 705 -9.48 9.52 -27.88
CA PRO A 705 -9.47 8.05 -27.90
C PRO A 705 -8.14 7.40 -28.31
N ASN A 706 -7.29 8.12 -29.05
CA ASN A 706 -5.96 7.68 -29.47
C ASN A 706 -4.82 8.16 -28.53
N GLY A 707 -5.15 8.82 -27.42
CA GLY A 707 -4.21 9.23 -26.39
C GLY A 707 -3.27 10.36 -26.84
N LEU A 708 -3.77 11.34 -27.61
CA LEU A 708 -2.99 12.45 -28.15
C LEU A 708 -2.21 13.21 -27.06
N LEU A 709 -2.90 13.66 -26.01
CA LEU A 709 -2.27 14.47 -24.97
C LEU A 709 -1.32 13.64 -24.12
N MET A 710 -1.69 12.41 -23.77
CA MET A 710 -0.81 11.48 -23.06
C MET A 710 0.43 11.11 -23.89
N THR A 711 0.31 11.02 -25.22
CA THR A 711 1.45 10.82 -26.12
C THR A 711 2.37 12.03 -26.12
N ALA A 712 1.83 13.25 -26.19
CA ALA A 712 2.62 14.47 -26.11
C ALA A 712 3.36 14.58 -24.76
N LEU A 713 2.70 14.23 -23.66
CA LEU A 713 3.31 14.21 -22.33
C LEU A 713 4.43 13.17 -22.24
N ASP A 714 4.19 11.95 -22.71
CA ASP A 714 5.19 10.87 -22.69
C ASP A 714 6.41 11.17 -23.56
N ASP A 715 6.21 11.64 -24.79
CA ASP A 715 7.30 12.01 -25.70
C ASP A 715 8.06 13.23 -25.18
N GLY A 716 7.34 14.17 -24.57
CA GLY A 716 7.94 15.31 -23.88
C GLY A 716 8.71 14.92 -22.62
N LEU A 717 8.46 13.79 -21.97
CA LEU A 717 9.15 13.42 -20.73
C LEU A 717 10.24 12.36 -20.91
N LYS A 718 10.61 12.03 -22.15
CA LYS A 718 11.69 11.09 -22.49
C LYS A 718 13.08 11.72 -22.58
#